data_AF-A0A6P2ZYN6-F1
#
_entry.id   AF-A0A6P2ZYN6-F1
#
_cell.length_a   1.000
_cell.length_b   1.000
_cell.length_c   1.000
_cell.angle_alpha   90.00
_cell.angle_beta   90.00
_cell.angle_gamma   90.00
#
_symmetry.space_group_name_H-M   'P 1'
#
loop_
_entity.id
_entity.type
_entity.pdbx_description
1 polymer ?
#
loop_
_entity_poly.entity_id
_entity_poly.type
_entity_poly.pdbx_seq_one_letter_code
_entity_poly.pdbx_strand_id
1 'polypeptide(L)'
;MAGNLIYITDAGRAALVAPGNTGTTAHQVTQIGLSTAAFVFKPDMTALPSELKRITTFGGDTVAKDTIHIVIQDDSADQYKLFGFGLYLENGVLFGVYVQNDPILEKAPASMLLLAADTVFASIDVTKLVFGPTSFLNPPATTERKGVVELATQTEVDDGTDDTRAVTPKTAANRYAALTGARFTGNVSASGGIASTGLDSGGANFRLMNGRDVILRNDGTNFYLLLSGGSGLGASWNNLRPLTVDTATGAVILDGTGAGGAYVGGPLNVKGMLNVSNGPSEGRMLIGPSGGYFFGTGASAGFYLPSTGAMFAFDFAKKNLVIGSGSEVWHAANLPNPAQTTGITMSGQFLAAEGTVGRPGISFVNDGTPDTGFFHVADGVFAVTNNGQETMRFIAWGNGRSNRVLIGTAVDDDPNSMLLVAGNAVTRGLHRFGSGAVTTWSNSDAAWGFFRSNGHVSIGSEGAAGIVQVIAGNAEAGRFVPGGRLLVGTSADDGTTAIQAKGAIKATSGVGAIVASNGGGSAQTSMILRREGGATDQKSWEILHGGDGTFAIRTPNDAYSAAQNALWITRGAGSAVGTVVLMQNGGRVLVGTTNDDGKNALQANGGIAASGGIVSRGMDGSGANFRAIGGQYGAFMRNDGTVVYLLSTKAGDAEGLFNDFRPLSWNLASGDVTIAGNGSSTVVGGTLTTLGALKLNPSGEGVIRAGSNDGYFFGNLDRCGWYSPTKGSFQYHHAERALKVNDKVVWHEGNLTPLDRNLGGQVNGTLTLYGPGEYGSQLVLNANGYTPRIQAKASTQEWMVTNGANSAANLVVSDNGLVNFPRARPQWAGGLTPYDTGNFDPNAKVNKAGDTMTGDLRVKQPNNTDARGLVLARADSTAQAWIHGTANGNYSAWATMNPDGSWKSNPITVYNDDNRVQFNSDIHVTALSRFYNRPTLNRDGWQADIAMRNNRPGYDSWSYLRARDGGGVEIINSAYNAVTWSVDDWGNMYMRGQQTLTTNGNLNLTWRGRWLSDEIEAIWGSINTRAGAGARVQWDSGVNNFGTVDRLNGALPAPWVVCGLSGPGNGTANAIVVYGVLLRNQ
;
A
#
# COMPACT_ATOMS: atom_id res chain seq x y z
N MET A 1 -2.91 -65.79 -20.17
CA MET A 1 -3.95 -65.94 -21.21
C MET A 1 -3.26 -65.67 -22.53
N ALA A 2 -3.38 -66.57 -23.51
CA ALA A 2 -2.85 -66.28 -24.85
C ALA A 2 -3.56 -65.01 -25.34
N GLY A 3 -2.80 -63.93 -25.62
CA GLY A 3 -3.37 -62.67 -26.08
C GLY A 3 -4.20 -62.88 -27.35
N ASN A 4 -5.19 -62.03 -27.55
CA ASN A 4 -6.06 -62.09 -28.72
C ASN A 4 -5.19 -61.90 -29.98
N LEU A 5 -4.99 -62.98 -30.76
CA LEU A 5 -4.08 -62.98 -31.91
C LEU A 5 -4.73 -62.25 -33.08
N ILE A 6 -4.14 -61.14 -33.50
CA ILE A 6 -4.60 -60.41 -34.67
C ILE A 6 -3.91 -60.95 -35.92
N TYR A 7 -4.73 -61.18 -36.94
CA TYR A 7 -4.28 -61.70 -38.22
C TYR A 7 -4.01 -60.54 -39.18
N ILE A 8 -2.77 -60.44 -39.65
CA ILE A 8 -2.32 -59.37 -40.55
C ILE A 8 -2.61 -59.77 -41.98
N THR A 9 -3.25 -58.87 -42.70
CA THR A 9 -3.57 -59.07 -44.10
C THR A 9 -2.34 -58.89 -44.98
N ASP A 10 -2.33 -59.45 -46.18
CA ASP A 10 -1.28 -59.28 -47.18
C ASP A 10 -1.18 -57.82 -47.61
N ALA A 11 -2.30 -57.10 -47.64
CA ALA A 11 -2.32 -55.67 -47.91
C ALA A 11 -1.76 -54.84 -46.74
N GLY A 12 -2.07 -55.19 -45.50
CA GLY A 12 -1.48 -54.60 -44.31
C GLY A 12 0.02 -54.84 -44.23
N ARG A 13 0.44 -56.07 -44.55
CA ARG A 13 1.86 -56.45 -44.64
C ARG A 13 2.57 -55.69 -45.76
N ALA A 14 1.95 -55.54 -46.92
CA ALA A 14 2.51 -54.79 -48.06
C ALA A 14 2.56 -53.28 -47.79
N ALA A 15 1.57 -52.72 -47.09
CA ALA A 15 1.55 -51.30 -46.71
C ALA A 15 2.70 -50.93 -45.79
N LEU A 16 3.08 -51.85 -44.89
CA LEU A 16 4.26 -51.66 -44.06
C LEU A 16 5.58 -51.77 -44.84
N VAL A 17 5.63 -52.17 -46.11
CA VAL A 17 6.88 -52.25 -46.88
C VAL A 17 7.16 -50.92 -47.58
N ALA A 18 8.34 -50.33 -47.32
CA ALA A 18 8.74 -49.07 -47.96
C ALA A 18 8.95 -49.25 -49.48
N PRO A 19 8.67 -48.22 -50.32
CA PRO A 19 8.87 -48.28 -51.76
C PRO A 19 10.29 -48.75 -52.13
N GLY A 20 10.41 -49.86 -52.87
CA GLY A 20 11.69 -50.49 -53.21
C GLY A 20 12.14 -51.64 -52.28
N ASN A 21 11.30 -52.08 -51.33
CA ASN A 21 11.59 -53.13 -50.33
C ASN A 21 12.74 -52.81 -49.36
N THR A 22 13.03 -51.53 -49.11
CA THR A 22 14.23 -51.09 -48.35
C THR A 22 14.01 -50.94 -46.83
N GLY A 23 12.89 -51.42 -46.28
CA GLY A 23 12.58 -51.33 -44.84
C GLY A 23 11.08 -51.30 -44.57
N THR A 24 10.69 -51.05 -43.31
CA THR A 24 9.29 -50.92 -42.91
C THR A 24 8.85 -49.47 -42.69
N THR A 25 7.74 -49.08 -43.31
CA THR A 25 7.13 -47.75 -43.20
C THR A 25 6.26 -47.69 -41.94
N ALA A 26 6.38 -46.61 -41.16
CA ALA A 26 5.50 -46.41 -40.01
C ALA A 26 4.12 -45.93 -40.48
N HIS A 27 3.08 -46.51 -39.92
CA HIS A 27 1.69 -46.24 -40.29
C HIS A 27 0.84 -46.02 -39.05
N GLN A 28 -0.07 -45.06 -39.10
CA GLN A 28 -0.91 -44.69 -37.99
C GLN A 28 -2.27 -45.40 -38.07
N VAL A 29 -2.68 -46.12 -37.02
CA VAL A 29 -4.06 -46.64 -36.94
C VAL A 29 -5.00 -45.49 -36.61
N THR A 30 -5.90 -45.16 -37.52
CA THR A 30 -6.78 -43.98 -37.43
C THR A 30 -8.25 -44.35 -37.28
N GLN A 31 -8.59 -45.59 -37.56
CA GLN A 31 -9.95 -46.10 -37.49
C GLN A 31 -9.94 -47.56 -37.01
N ILE A 32 -10.91 -47.89 -36.15
CA ILE A 32 -11.21 -49.27 -35.80
C ILE A 32 -12.53 -49.66 -36.44
N GLY A 33 -12.46 -50.59 -37.38
CA GLY A 33 -13.63 -51.24 -37.94
C GLY A 33 -14.22 -52.23 -36.97
N LEU A 34 -15.53 -52.22 -36.81
CA LEU A 34 -16.27 -53.12 -35.93
C LEU A 34 -17.04 -54.13 -36.78
N SER A 35 -16.74 -55.42 -36.65
CA SER A 35 -17.40 -56.49 -37.41
C SER A 35 -18.53 -57.13 -36.62
N THR A 36 -19.69 -57.29 -37.25
CA THR A 36 -20.91 -57.77 -36.59
C THR A 36 -21.24 -59.24 -36.85
N ALA A 37 -20.32 -59.96 -37.48
CA ALA A 37 -20.41 -61.41 -37.63
C ALA A 37 -19.01 -62.04 -37.59
N ALA A 38 -18.90 -63.25 -37.08
CA ALA A 38 -17.66 -64.02 -37.18
C ALA A 38 -17.34 -64.30 -38.66
N PHE A 39 -16.06 -64.26 -39.01
CA PHE A 39 -15.57 -64.57 -40.35
C PHE A 39 -14.27 -65.37 -40.26
N VAL A 40 -14.00 -66.17 -41.28
CA VAL A 40 -12.72 -66.88 -41.39
C VAL A 40 -11.70 -65.92 -42.00
N PHE A 41 -10.63 -65.64 -41.26
CA PHE A 41 -9.53 -64.81 -41.76
C PHE A 41 -8.95 -65.38 -43.07
N LYS A 42 -8.77 -64.51 -44.06
CA LYS A 42 -8.05 -64.79 -45.30
C LYS A 42 -6.94 -63.75 -45.46
N PRO A 43 -5.70 -64.15 -45.77
CA PRO A 43 -4.58 -63.22 -45.88
C PRO A 43 -4.82 -62.09 -46.88
N ASP A 44 -5.46 -62.35 -48.02
CA ASP A 44 -5.72 -61.36 -49.08
C ASP A 44 -6.81 -60.31 -48.76
N MET A 45 -7.28 -60.26 -47.51
CA MET A 45 -8.27 -59.30 -47.06
C MET A 45 -7.77 -57.85 -47.17
N THR A 46 -8.50 -57.01 -47.88
CA THR A 46 -8.21 -55.57 -47.98
C THR A 46 -9.22 -54.71 -47.19
N ALA A 47 -10.28 -55.35 -46.69
CA ALA A 47 -11.31 -54.76 -45.85
C ALA A 47 -11.82 -55.78 -44.82
N LEU A 48 -12.29 -55.29 -43.68
CA LEU A 48 -12.82 -56.10 -42.58
C LEU A 48 -14.17 -56.69 -43.00
N PRO A 49 -14.33 -58.02 -42.99
CA PRO A 49 -15.61 -58.64 -43.34
C PRO A 49 -16.70 -58.29 -42.33
N SER A 50 -17.92 -58.09 -42.83
CA SER A 50 -19.11 -57.76 -42.02
C SER A 50 -18.93 -56.53 -41.12
N GLU A 51 -18.13 -55.56 -41.56
CA GLU A 51 -17.88 -54.31 -40.86
C GLU A 51 -19.12 -53.41 -40.83
N LEU A 52 -19.63 -53.11 -39.63
CA LEU A 52 -20.75 -52.20 -39.41
C LEU A 52 -20.33 -50.75 -39.57
N LYS A 53 -19.25 -50.37 -38.89
CA LYS A 53 -18.76 -49.00 -38.89
C LYS A 53 -17.32 -48.94 -38.44
N ARG A 54 -16.70 -47.82 -38.78
CA ARG A 54 -15.39 -47.42 -38.27
C ARG A 54 -15.58 -46.36 -37.22
N ILE A 55 -14.99 -46.59 -36.07
CA ILE A 55 -15.00 -45.61 -34.99
C ILE A 55 -13.61 -45.00 -34.86
N THR A 56 -13.59 -43.71 -34.58
CA THR A 56 -12.39 -42.90 -34.37
C THR A 56 -12.16 -42.60 -32.89
N THR A 57 -13.12 -42.96 -32.04
CA THR A 57 -13.08 -42.84 -30.58
C THR A 57 -12.40 -44.07 -29.98
N PHE A 58 -11.11 -44.21 -30.23
CA PHE A 58 -10.28 -45.28 -29.66
C PHE A 58 -8.88 -44.74 -29.35
N GLY A 59 -8.20 -45.33 -28.38
CA GLY A 59 -6.81 -45.07 -28.06
C GLY A 59 -6.03 -46.38 -28.05
N GLY A 60 -4.78 -46.37 -28.46
CA GLY A 60 -3.94 -47.57 -28.38
C GLY A 60 -2.48 -47.24 -28.11
N ASP A 61 -1.74 -48.17 -27.49
CA ASP A 61 -0.30 -48.05 -27.29
C ASP A 61 0.40 -49.37 -27.64
N THR A 62 1.66 -49.28 -28.06
CA THR A 62 2.52 -50.45 -28.26
C THR A 62 3.11 -50.85 -26.91
N VAL A 63 2.57 -51.89 -26.29
CA VAL A 63 2.98 -52.35 -24.94
C VAL A 63 4.10 -53.41 -24.97
N ALA A 64 4.37 -54.00 -26.14
CA ALA A 64 5.56 -54.82 -26.43
C ALA A 64 5.86 -54.83 -27.94
N LYS A 65 6.98 -55.44 -28.36
CA LYS A 65 7.43 -55.48 -29.77
C LYS A 65 6.44 -56.13 -30.73
N ASP A 66 5.55 -56.99 -30.23
CA ASP A 66 4.52 -57.72 -30.98
C ASP A 66 3.11 -57.48 -30.42
N THR A 67 2.93 -56.63 -29.41
CA THR A 67 1.66 -56.51 -28.68
C THR A 67 1.24 -55.06 -28.53
N ILE A 68 -0.02 -54.79 -28.83
CA ILE A 68 -0.64 -53.47 -28.63
C ILE A 68 -1.79 -53.59 -27.63
N HIS A 69 -1.99 -52.55 -26.83
CA HIS A 69 -3.19 -52.36 -26.04
C HIS A 69 -4.10 -51.41 -26.80
N ILE A 70 -5.36 -51.79 -27.06
CA ILE A 70 -6.33 -50.90 -27.70
C ILE A 70 -7.57 -50.78 -26.81
N VAL A 71 -8.02 -49.55 -26.59
CA VAL A 71 -9.28 -49.20 -25.95
C VAL A 71 -10.21 -48.58 -26.99
N ILE A 72 -11.34 -49.22 -27.22
CA ILE A 72 -12.34 -48.89 -28.23
C ILE A 72 -13.57 -48.35 -27.49
N GLN A 73 -13.99 -47.12 -27.80
CA GLN A 73 -15.21 -46.52 -27.26
C GLN A 73 -16.21 -46.25 -28.39
N ASP A 74 -17.47 -46.63 -28.20
CA ASP A 74 -18.58 -46.23 -29.06
C ASP A 74 -19.80 -45.83 -28.22
N ASP A 75 -20.13 -44.55 -28.23
CA ASP A 75 -21.23 -43.94 -27.48
C ASP A 75 -22.45 -43.60 -28.36
N SER A 76 -22.40 -43.94 -29.65
CA SER A 76 -23.52 -43.72 -30.57
C SER A 76 -24.70 -44.65 -30.27
N ALA A 77 -25.89 -44.36 -30.79
CA ALA A 77 -27.11 -45.13 -30.53
C ALA A 77 -27.18 -46.48 -31.27
N ASP A 78 -26.11 -46.88 -31.98
CA ASP A 78 -26.10 -48.11 -32.78
C ASP A 78 -26.10 -49.36 -31.88
N GLN A 79 -26.95 -50.33 -32.25
CA GLN A 79 -27.04 -51.64 -31.59
C GLN A 79 -26.39 -52.71 -32.46
N TYR A 80 -25.42 -53.43 -31.89
CA TYR A 80 -24.74 -54.50 -32.61
C TYR A 80 -24.04 -55.47 -31.67
N LYS A 81 -23.83 -56.69 -32.16
CA LYS A 81 -22.98 -57.69 -31.53
C LYS A 81 -21.62 -57.65 -32.22
N LEU A 82 -20.55 -57.42 -31.48
CA LEU A 82 -19.20 -57.34 -32.03
C LEU A 82 -18.59 -58.75 -32.03
N PHE A 83 -18.15 -59.24 -33.17
CA PHE A 83 -17.49 -60.55 -33.30
C PHE A 83 -16.02 -60.44 -33.71
N GLY A 84 -15.64 -59.28 -34.25
CA GLY A 84 -14.27 -58.98 -34.63
C GLY A 84 -14.07 -57.49 -34.79
N PHE A 85 -12.83 -57.06 -34.83
CA PHE A 85 -12.48 -55.67 -35.15
C PHE A 85 -11.24 -55.62 -36.04
N GLY A 86 -11.18 -54.59 -36.88
CA GLY A 86 -10.13 -54.39 -37.88
C GLY A 86 -9.42 -53.07 -37.65
N LEU A 87 -8.10 -53.08 -37.71
CA LEU A 87 -7.29 -51.88 -37.58
C LEU A 87 -7.08 -51.29 -38.97
N TYR A 88 -7.49 -50.04 -39.15
CA TYR A 88 -7.29 -49.32 -40.39
C TYR A 88 -6.21 -48.26 -40.21
N LEU A 89 -5.21 -48.33 -41.09
CA LEU A 89 -4.15 -47.34 -41.17
C LEU A 89 -4.70 -46.02 -41.74
N GLU A 90 -3.93 -44.96 -41.61
CA GLU A 90 -4.19 -43.62 -42.14
C GLU A 90 -4.36 -43.61 -43.66
N ASN A 91 -3.76 -44.59 -44.34
CA ASN A 91 -3.94 -44.80 -45.78
C ASN A 91 -5.17 -45.65 -46.11
N GLY A 92 -5.99 -46.00 -45.11
CA GLY A 92 -7.21 -46.79 -45.26
C GLY A 92 -6.97 -48.28 -45.49
N VAL A 93 -5.72 -48.74 -45.51
CA VAL A 93 -5.40 -50.17 -45.62
C VAL A 93 -5.87 -50.87 -44.36
N LEU A 94 -6.65 -51.94 -44.53
CA LEU A 94 -6.94 -52.85 -43.43
C LEU A 94 -5.66 -53.55 -43.05
N PHE A 95 -5.08 -53.14 -41.93
CA PHE A 95 -3.81 -53.65 -41.48
C PHE A 95 -3.90 -55.07 -40.93
N GLY A 96 -4.86 -55.28 -40.05
CA GLY A 96 -5.04 -56.57 -39.39
C GLY A 96 -6.41 -56.65 -38.74
N VAL A 97 -6.86 -57.88 -38.54
CA VAL A 97 -8.19 -58.17 -38.04
C VAL A 97 -8.14 -59.20 -36.93
N TYR A 98 -8.91 -58.94 -35.90
CA TYR A 98 -9.19 -59.90 -34.84
C TYR A 98 -10.63 -60.37 -35.02
N VAL A 99 -10.86 -61.67 -34.91
CA VAL A 99 -12.18 -62.27 -35.02
C VAL A 99 -12.23 -63.55 -34.22
N GLN A 100 -13.37 -63.80 -33.58
CA GLN A 100 -13.68 -65.06 -32.91
C GLN A 100 -15.11 -65.50 -33.27
N ASN A 101 -15.38 -66.80 -33.11
CA ASN A 101 -16.68 -67.37 -33.49
C ASN A 101 -17.81 -66.98 -32.53
N ASP A 102 -17.48 -66.71 -31.26
CA ASP A 102 -18.44 -66.24 -30.27
C ASP A 102 -18.45 -64.71 -30.20
N PRO A 103 -19.59 -64.04 -29.92
CA PRO A 103 -19.64 -62.59 -29.78
C PRO A 103 -18.63 -62.10 -28.72
N ILE A 104 -17.77 -61.14 -29.10
CA ILE A 104 -16.84 -60.45 -28.19
C ILE A 104 -17.65 -59.67 -27.14
N LEU A 105 -18.67 -58.91 -27.57
CA LEU A 105 -19.63 -58.22 -26.70
C LEU A 105 -20.88 -57.77 -27.48
N GLU A 106 -21.97 -57.45 -26.78
CA GLU A 106 -23.18 -56.86 -27.39
C GLU A 106 -23.44 -55.45 -26.85
N LYS A 107 -23.60 -54.47 -27.77
CA LYS A 107 -23.90 -53.07 -27.44
C LYS A 107 -25.39 -52.78 -27.70
N ALA A 108 -26.07 -52.19 -26.74
CA ALA A 108 -27.46 -51.74 -26.85
C ALA A 108 -27.53 -50.23 -27.18
N PRO A 109 -28.67 -49.71 -27.69
CA PRO A 109 -28.78 -48.31 -28.12
C PRO A 109 -28.51 -47.28 -27.01
N ALA A 110 -28.83 -47.62 -25.75
CA ALA A 110 -28.66 -46.75 -24.58
C ALA A 110 -27.35 -47.00 -23.81
N SER A 111 -26.52 -47.97 -24.23
CA SER A 111 -25.25 -48.30 -23.58
C SER A 111 -24.07 -47.87 -24.44
N MET A 112 -23.02 -47.35 -23.79
CA MET A 112 -21.72 -47.12 -24.44
C MET A 112 -20.93 -48.44 -24.47
N LEU A 113 -20.31 -48.75 -25.60
CA LEU A 113 -19.31 -49.82 -25.68
C LEU A 113 -17.98 -49.25 -25.23
N LEU A 114 -17.34 -49.91 -24.27
CA LEU A 114 -15.95 -49.66 -23.89
C LEU A 114 -15.22 -51.01 -23.85
N LEU A 115 -14.35 -51.26 -24.82
CA LEU A 115 -13.63 -52.51 -24.96
C LEU A 115 -12.12 -52.23 -24.89
N ALA A 116 -11.47 -52.71 -23.83
CA ALA A 116 -10.01 -52.72 -23.72
C ALA A 116 -9.47 -54.13 -24.03
N ALA A 117 -8.57 -54.25 -25.00
CA ALA A 117 -8.03 -55.53 -25.44
C ALA A 117 -6.52 -55.45 -25.71
N ASP A 118 -5.76 -56.38 -25.10
CA ASP A 118 -4.38 -56.67 -25.45
C ASP A 118 -4.33 -57.61 -26.65
N THR A 119 -3.71 -57.14 -27.73
CA THR A 119 -3.75 -57.79 -29.03
C THR A 119 -2.32 -58.08 -29.51
N VAL A 120 -2.02 -59.35 -29.80
CA VAL A 120 -0.67 -59.82 -30.17
C VAL A 120 -0.63 -60.11 -31.68
N PHE A 121 0.37 -59.56 -32.38
CA PHE A 121 0.57 -59.71 -33.82
C PHE A 121 1.48 -60.89 -34.12
N ALA A 122 0.99 -61.82 -34.95
CA ALA A 122 1.64 -63.10 -35.17
C ALA A 122 2.95 -63.07 -36.00
N SER A 123 3.27 -61.98 -36.73
CA SER A 123 4.42 -62.00 -37.68
C SER A 123 5.07 -60.66 -38.05
N ILE A 124 4.82 -59.55 -37.34
CA ILE A 124 5.39 -58.22 -37.68
C ILE A 124 5.73 -57.41 -36.40
N ASP A 125 6.76 -56.55 -36.48
CA ASP A 125 7.15 -55.57 -35.45
C ASP A 125 6.16 -54.40 -35.38
N VAL A 126 5.41 -54.31 -34.28
CA VAL A 126 4.30 -53.36 -34.14
C VAL A 126 4.74 -51.97 -33.71
N THR A 127 6.02 -51.76 -33.39
CA THR A 127 6.57 -50.43 -33.06
C THR A 127 6.51 -49.43 -34.21
N LYS A 128 6.17 -49.91 -35.41
CA LYS A 128 5.89 -49.10 -36.61
C LYS A 128 4.41 -48.73 -36.76
N LEU A 129 3.53 -49.24 -35.91
CA LEU A 129 2.13 -48.80 -35.83
C LEU A 129 2.00 -47.72 -34.78
N VAL A 130 1.77 -46.50 -35.24
CA VAL A 130 1.52 -45.35 -34.37
C VAL A 130 0.02 -45.30 -34.08
N PHE A 131 -0.36 -45.17 -32.82
CA PHE A 131 -1.76 -44.97 -32.44
C PHE A 131 -1.94 -43.51 -31.98
N GLY A 132 -3.16 -42.98 -32.08
CA GLY A 132 -3.46 -41.67 -31.47
C GLY A 132 -3.23 -41.70 -29.95
N PRO A 133 -3.00 -40.54 -29.28
CA PRO A 133 -2.58 -40.50 -27.88
C PRO A 133 -3.52 -41.32 -26.96
N THR A 134 -2.95 -42.21 -26.13
CA THR A 134 -3.68 -43.06 -25.16
C THR A 134 -4.25 -42.31 -23.97
N SER A 135 -3.87 -41.04 -23.81
CA SER A 135 -4.46 -40.17 -22.82
C SER A 135 -5.83 -39.68 -23.30
N PHE A 136 -6.90 -40.19 -22.69
CA PHE A 136 -8.04 -39.32 -22.40
C PHE A 136 -7.47 -38.17 -21.58
N LEU A 137 -7.27 -37.02 -22.23
CA LEU A 137 -6.51 -35.90 -21.69
C LEU A 137 -7.24 -35.40 -20.44
N ASN A 138 -6.79 -35.79 -19.25
CA ASN A 138 -7.22 -35.14 -18.02
C ASN A 138 -6.75 -33.69 -18.16
N PRO A 139 -7.64 -32.70 -18.17
CA PRO A 139 -7.25 -31.31 -18.40
C PRO A 139 -6.18 -30.88 -17.39
N PRO A 140 -5.26 -29.95 -17.68
CA PRO A 140 -4.50 -29.27 -16.63
C PRO A 140 -5.48 -28.52 -15.72
N ALA A 141 -5.27 -28.62 -14.41
CA ALA A 141 -6.17 -27.96 -13.48
C ALA A 141 -6.03 -26.44 -13.63
N THR A 142 -7.14 -25.77 -13.85
CA THR A 142 -7.25 -24.31 -13.79
C THR A 142 -8.32 -23.98 -12.75
N THR A 143 -8.46 -22.71 -12.37
CA THR A 143 -9.50 -22.28 -11.40
C THR A 143 -10.92 -22.63 -11.85
N GLU A 144 -11.13 -22.95 -13.13
CA GLU A 144 -12.42 -23.23 -13.76
C GLU A 144 -12.55 -24.66 -14.33
N ARG A 145 -11.42 -25.32 -14.65
CA ARG A 145 -11.40 -26.66 -15.28
C ARG A 145 -10.73 -27.67 -14.37
N LYS A 146 -11.49 -28.68 -13.93
CA LYS A 146 -10.93 -29.78 -13.12
C LYS A 146 -9.91 -30.56 -13.92
N GLY A 147 -8.78 -30.82 -13.28
CA GLY A 147 -7.60 -31.32 -13.95
C GLY A 147 -6.51 -31.82 -13.01
N VAL A 148 -5.38 -32.23 -13.57
CA VAL A 148 -4.19 -32.61 -12.80
C VAL A 148 -3.33 -31.36 -12.54
N VAL A 149 -2.91 -31.15 -11.29
CA VAL A 149 -2.11 -30.01 -10.84
C VAL A 149 -0.85 -30.50 -10.12
N GLU A 150 0.28 -29.85 -10.38
CA GLU A 150 1.55 -30.18 -9.73
C GLU A 150 1.60 -29.63 -8.28
N LEU A 151 2.32 -30.29 -7.37
CA LEU A 151 2.49 -29.83 -5.99
C LEU A 151 3.66 -28.86 -5.88
N ALA A 152 3.42 -27.67 -5.32
CA ALA A 152 4.43 -26.62 -5.16
C ALA A 152 5.53 -27.05 -4.16
N THR A 153 6.78 -26.88 -4.58
CA THR A 153 7.98 -27.04 -3.75
C THR A 153 8.10 -25.90 -2.72
N GLN A 154 8.95 -26.03 -1.69
CA GLN A 154 9.07 -24.99 -0.65
C GLN A 154 9.50 -23.63 -1.23
N THR A 155 10.43 -23.63 -2.19
CA THR A 155 10.90 -22.40 -2.84
C THR A 155 9.76 -21.68 -3.56
N GLU A 156 8.91 -22.41 -4.28
CA GLU A 156 7.75 -21.84 -4.98
C GLU A 156 6.69 -21.31 -4.01
N VAL A 157 6.51 -21.99 -2.88
CA VAL A 157 5.64 -21.53 -1.79
C VAL A 157 6.20 -20.28 -1.10
N ASP A 158 7.52 -20.12 -1.02
CA ASP A 158 8.22 -18.96 -0.45
C ASP A 158 8.29 -17.76 -1.42
N ASP A 159 8.34 -18.01 -2.72
CA ASP A 159 8.26 -16.98 -3.76
C ASP A 159 6.82 -16.46 -3.90
N GLY A 160 5.82 -17.36 -3.79
CA GLY A 160 4.40 -16.98 -3.69
C GLY A 160 3.82 -16.34 -4.95
N THR A 161 4.45 -16.54 -6.11
CA THR A 161 4.04 -15.94 -7.40
C THR A 161 3.38 -16.94 -8.36
N ASP A 162 3.37 -18.22 -8.01
CA ASP A 162 2.86 -19.30 -8.87
C ASP A 162 1.43 -19.68 -8.48
N ASP A 163 0.51 -19.53 -9.43
CA ASP A 163 -0.92 -19.85 -9.28
C ASP A 163 -1.31 -21.17 -9.98
N THR A 164 -0.35 -21.88 -10.55
CA THR A 164 -0.58 -23.11 -11.34
C THR A 164 -0.30 -24.39 -10.56
N ARG A 165 0.21 -24.31 -9.32
CA ARG A 165 0.61 -25.44 -8.47
C ARG A 165 -0.07 -25.42 -7.10
N ALA A 166 -0.28 -26.59 -6.51
CA ALA A 166 -0.98 -26.76 -5.24
C ALA A 166 -0.03 -26.95 -4.04
N VAL A 167 -0.27 -26.24 -2.93
CA VAL A 167 0.51 -26.31 -1.68
C VAL A 167 0.25 -27.58 -0.87
N THR A 168 1.29 -28.13 -0.22
CA THR A 168 1.16 -29.26 0.71
C THR A 168 1.10 -28.79 2.17
N PRO A 169 0.52 -29.57 3.10
CA PRO A 169 0.55 -29.25 4.53
C PRO A 169 1.98 -29.03 5.07
N LYS A 170 2.98 -29.76 4.54
CA LYS A 170 4.39 -29.62 4.92
C LYS A 170 4.99 -28.30 4.43
N THR A 171 4.72 -27.91 3.18
CA THR A 171 5.26 -26.66 2.62
C THR A 171 4.55 -25.42 3.18
N ALA A 172 3.27 -25.54 3.51
CA ALA A 172 2.50 -24.52 4.24
C ALA A 172 2.99 -24.34 5.69
N ALA A 173 3.29 -25.42 6.42
CA ALA A 173 3.77 -25.35 7.79
C ALA A 173 5.13 -24.65 7.94
N ASN A 174 5.97 -24.67 6.90
CA ASN A 174 7.25 -23.94 6.89
C ASN A 174 7.07 -22.43 6.65
N ARG A 175 6.05 -22.01 5.88
CA ARG A 175 5.81 -20.59 5.58
C ARG A 175 4.89 -19.89 6.59
N TYR A 176 3.93 -20.61 7.18
CA TYR A 176 2.93 -20.04 8.08
C TYR A 176 3.18 -20.46 9.54
N ALA A 177 3.19 -19.47 10.44
CA ALA A 177 3.47 -19.69 11.86
C ALA A 177 2.22 -20.17 12.64
N ALA A 178 2.42 -21.08 13.61
CA ALA A 178 1.35 -21.62 14.44
C ALA A 178 0.72 -20.54 15.35
N LEU A 179 -0.61 -20.52 15.48
CA LEU A 179 -1.33 -19.55 16.31
C LEU A 179 -0.94 -19.62 17.81
N THR A 180 -0.47 -20.79 18.26
CA THR A 180 0.01 -21.03 19.62
C THR A 180 1.48 -21.41 19.60
N GLY A 181 2.35 -20.62 20.25
CA GLY A 181 3.77 -20.95 20.42
C GLY A 181 4.68 -20.67 19.21
N ALA A 182 4.22 -19.92 18.21
CA ALA A 182 5.08 -19.51 17.09
C ALA A 182 6.31 -18.72 17.55
N ARG A 183 7.49 -19.17 17.13
CA ARG A 183 8.75 -18.44 17.25
C ARG A 183 9.10 -17.85 15.89
N PHE A 184 8.95 -16.53 15.76
CA PHE A 184 9.33 -15.81 14.55
C PHE A 184 10.86 -15.59 14.55
N THR A 185 11.53 -15.94 13.45
CA THR A 185 12.99 -15.81 13.29
C THR A 185 13.42 -14.55 12.51
N GLY A 186 12.46 -13.73 12.09
CA GLY A 186 12.69 -12.46 11.36
C GLY A 186 11.77 -11.34 11.83
N ASN A 187 11.83 -10.18 11.16
CA ASN A 187 11.06 -8.99 11.54
C ASN A 187 9.55 -9.24 11.43
N VAL A 188 8.82 -8.97 12.52
CA VAL A 188 7.36 -9.09 12.56
C VAL A 188 6.76 -7.69 12.55
N SER A 189 5.89 -7.43 11.57
CA SER A 189 5.08 -6.21 11.48
C SER A 189 3.60 -6.58 11.58
N ALA A 190 2.89 -6.02 12.55
CA ALA A 190 1.45 -6.17 12.71
C ALA A 190 0.76 -4.87 12.27
N SER A 191 -0.24 -4.99 11.40
CA SER A 191 -1.04 -3.86 10.89
C SER A 191 -2.05 -3.30 11.91
N GLY A 192 -2.21 -3.97 13.05
CA GLY A 192 -3.08 -3.57 14.17
C GLY A 192 -2.36 -3.62 15.52
N GLY A 193 -3.08 -3.25 16.60
CA GLY A 193 -2.52 -3.25 17.96
C GLY A 193 -2.15 -4.66 18.44
N ILE A 194 -1.03 -4.77 19.16
CA ILE A 194 -0.62 -6.01 19.82
C ILE A 194 -1.35 -6.10 21.16
N ALA A 195 -2.38 -6.92 21.25
CA ALA A 195 -3.09 -7.19 22.50
C ALA A 195 -2.43 -8.36 23.25
N SER A 196 -1.89 -8.07 24.44
CA SER A 196 -1.38 -9.09 25.36
C SER A 196 -2.36 -9.25 26.52
N THR A 197 -3.13 -10.34 26.50
CA THR A 197 -4.16 -10.65 27.51
C THR A 197 -3.68 -11.63 28.59
N GLY A 198 -2.42 -12.03 28.53
CA GLY A 198 -1.79 -12.97 29.46
C GLY A 198 -0.38 -12.53 29.82
N LEU A 199 0.16 -13.14 30.86
CA LEU A 199 1.53 -12.93 31.30
C LEU A 199 2.39 -14.11 30.84
N ASP A 200 3.65 -13.87 30.43
CA ASP A 200 4.63 -14.95 30.27
C ASP A 200 4.98 -15.60 31.63
N SER A 201 5.75 -16.70 31.63
CA SER A 201 6.12 -17.41 32.86
C SER A 201 7.01 -16.60 33.81
N GLY A 202 7.69 -15.57 33.30
CA GLY A 202 8.41 -14.56 34.07
C GLY A 202 7.57 -13.30 34.37
N GLY A 203 6.26 -13.33 34.09
CA GLY A 203 5.25 -12.30 34.34
C GLY A 203 5.32 -11.02 33.48
N ALA A 204 5.82 -11.07 32.25
CA ALA A 204 5.75 -9.94 31.32
C ALA A 204 4.47 -9.98 30.47
N ASN A 205 3.87 -8.81 30.18
CA ASN A 205 2.91 -8.70 29.07
C ASN A 205 3.65 -8.62 27.73
N PHE A 206 4.78 -7.93 27.69
CA PHE A 206 5.68 -7.87 26.54
C PHE A 206 7.14 -7.81 27.03
N ARG A 207 8.04 -8.52 26.36
CA ARG A 207 9.45 -8.68 26.76
C ARG A 207 10.39 -8.41 25.60
N LEU A 208 11.41 -7.59 25.84
CA LEU A 208 12.51 -7.34 24.92
C LEU A 208 13.77 -8.00 25.49
N MET A 209 14.30 -9.02 24.80
CA MET A 209 15.39 -9.85 25.31
C MET A 209 16.74 -9.43 24.73
N ASN A 210 17.70 -9.06 25.58
CA ASN A 210 19.08 -8.79 25.17
C ASN A 210 20.06 -8.86 26.37
N GLY A 211 20.22 -10.05 26.96
CA GLY A 211 21.10 -10.27 28.12
C GLY A 211 20.47 -9.89 29.47
N ARG A 212 19.92 -8.67 29.57
CA ARG A 212 18.98 -8.26 30.62
C ARG A 212 17.69 -7.81 29.95
N ASP A 213 16.60 -8.49 30.23
CA ASP A 213 15.36 -8.26 29.52
C ASP A 213 14.68 -7.00 30.03
N VAL A 214 14.10 -6.24 29.11
CA VAL A 214 13.17 -5.15 29.43
C VAL A 214 11.76 -5.73 29.39
N ILE A 215 11.05 -5.63 30.49
CA ILE A 215 9.73 -6.20 30.69
C ILE A 215 8.72 -5.06 30.81
N LEU A 216 7.70 -5.07 29.95
CA LEU A 216 6.52 -4.23 30.08
C LEU A 216 5.43 -5.05 30.78
N ARG A 217 4.99 -4.60 31.96
CA ARG A 217 4.00 -5.30 32.77
C ARG A 217 2.91 -4.36 33.22
N ASN A 218 1.66 -4.79 33.09
CA ASN A 218 0.50 -4.18 33.74
C ASN A 218 -0.07 -5.19 34.74
N ASP A 219 -0.05 -4.88 36.03
CA ASP A 219 -0.60 -5.75 37.08
C ASP A 219 -2.05 -5.41 37.48
N GLY A 220 -2.66 -4.44 36.78
CA GLY A 220 -4.02 -3.95 37.02
C GLY A 220 -4.08 -2.73 37.94
N THR A 221 -3.00 -2.40 38.66
CA THR A 221 -2.90 -1.16 39.47
C THR A 221 -1.83 -0.24 38.88
N ASN A 222 -0.70 -0.80 38.45
CA ASN A 222 0.43 -0.07 37.93
C ASN A 222 0.88 -0.67 36.59
N PHE A 223 1.35 0.20 35.72
CA PHE A 223 2.14 -0.16 34.55
C PHE A 223 3.62 0.02 34.86
N TYR A 224 4.43 -1.00 34.61
CA TYR A 224 5.85 -0.99 34.91
C TYR A 224 6.69 -1.22 33.67
N LEU A 225 7.83 -0.52 33.62
CA LEU A 225 9.02 -0.98 32.91
C LEU A 225 9.93 -1.66 33.94
N LEU A 226 10.06 -2.98 33.85
CA LEU A 226 10.86 -3.82 34.74
C LEU A 226 12.11 -4.31 34.02
N LEU A 227 13.11 -4.72 34.79
CA LEU A 227 14.32 -5.37 34.28
C LEU A 227 14.44 -6.76 34.89
N SER A 228 14.88 -7.76 34.13
CA SER A 228 15.17 -9.09 34.68
C SER A 228 16.56 -9.19 35.34
N GLY A 229 16.83 -10.30 36.03
CA GLY A 229 18.18 -10.64 36.53
C GLY A 229 19.11 -11.23 35.46
N GLY A 230 18.54 -11.82 34.40
CA GLY A 230 19.21 -12.41 33.23
C GLY A 230 18.20 -12.60 32.09
N SER A 231 18.61 -13.12 30.92
CA SER A 231 17.73 -13.19 29.74
C SER A 231 17.02 -14.55 29.61
N GLY A 232 15.71 -14.54 29.35
CA GLY A 232 14.96 -15.76 29.05
C GLY A 232 13.45 -15.63 29.27
N LEU A 233 12.67 -16.48 28.59
CA LEU A 233 11.20 -16.49 28.61
C LEU A 233 10.57 -16.68 30.01
N GLY A 234 11.33 -17.22 30.97
CA GLY A 234 10.93 -17.39 32.38
C GLY A 234 11.74 -16.57 33.37
N ALA A 235 12.56 -15.63 32.91
CA ALA A 235 13.38 -14.82 33.80
C ALA A 235 12.50 -13.79 34.53
N SER A 236 12.38 -13.96 35.84
CA SER A 236 11.66 -13.04 36.73
C SER A 236 12.31 -11.66 36.75
N TRP A 237 11.48 -10.62 36.90
CA TRP A 237 11.96 -9.27 37.12
C TRP A 237 12.76 -9.18 38.43
N ASN A 238 13.78 -8.33 38.45
CA ASN A 238 14.55 -8.00 39.65
C ASN A 238 13.82 -6.92 40.46
N ASN A 239 14.47 -6.38 41.50
CA ASN A 239 13.84 -5.37 42.35
C ASN A 239 13.84 -3.96 41.74
N LEU A 240 14.60 -3.67 40.68
CA LEU A 240 14.65 -2.34 40.09
C LEU A 240 13.32 -1.94 39.47
N ARG A 241 12.93 -0.67 39.64
CA ARG A 241 11.72 -0.08 39.05
C ARG A 241 12.06 1.21 38.30
N PRO A 242 12.70 1.14 37.12
CA PRO A 242 13.08 2.32 36.36
C PRO A 242 11.91 3.27 36.06
N LEU A 243 10.75 2.72 35.70
CA LEU A 243 9.53 3.48 35.45
C LEU A 243 8.31 2.70 35.98
N THR A 244 7.49 3.37 36.76
CA THR A 244 6.15 2.91 37.18
C THR A 244 5.14 4.01 36.87
N VAL A 245 3.99 3.64 36.32
CA VAL A 245 2.86 4.53 36.11
C VAL A 245 1.68 3.97 36.87
N ASP A 246 1.17 4.72 37.84
CA ASP A 246 -0.08 4.38 38.51
C ASP A 246 -1.23 4.54 37.51
N THR A 247 -1.94 3.45 37.23
CA THR A 247 -2.93 3.43 36.15
C THR A 247 -4.24 4.13 36.52
N ALA A 248 -4.48 4.40 37.81
CA ALA A 248 -5.65 5.12 38.29
C ALA A 248 -5.43 6.63 38.30
N THR A 249 -4.22 7.09 38.66
CA THR A 249 -3.88 8.51 38.86
C THR A 249 -3.00 9.08 37.73
N GLY A 250 -2.36 8.23 36.93
CA GLY A 250 -1.39 8.62 35.91
C GLY A 250 -0.04 9.09 36.48
N ALA A 251 0.18 8.94 37.79
CA ALA A 251 1.41 9.36 38.44
C ALA A 251 2.60 8.55 37.92
N VAL A 252 3.63 9.25 37.43
CA VAL A 252 4.86 8.64 36.92
C VAL A 252 5.92 8.64 38.02
N ILE A 253 6.37 7.45 38.40
CA ILE A 253 7.43 7.22 39.38
C ILE A 253 8.66 6.72 38.62
N LEU A 254 9.76 7.46 38.72
CA LEU A 254 11.06 7.11 38.15
C LEU A 254 11.99 6.62 39.26
N ASP A 255 12.67 5.51 39.03
CA ASP A 255 13.44 4.79 40.07
C ASP A 255 12.62 4.59 41.36
N GLY A 256 11.51 3.87 41.25
CA GLY A 256 10.62 3.60 42.40
C GLY A 256 11.28 2.82 43.55
N THR A 257 12.53 2.36 43.36
CA THR A 257 13.35 1.70 44.38
C THR A 257 14.41 2.59 45.02
N GLY A 258 14.67 3.78 44.46
CA GLY A 258 15.68 4.71 44.94
C GLY A 258 17.14 4.22 44.81
N ALA A 259 17.40 3.22 43.97
CA ALA A 259 18.70 2.54 43.89
C ALA A 259 19.61 3.09 42.77
N GLY A 260 19.06 3.79 41.77
CA GLY A 260 19.79 4.21 40.55
C GLY A 260 19.74 5.72 40.26
N GLY A 261 18.83 6.47 40.89
CA GLY A 261 18.53 7.86 40.56
C GLY A 261 17.85 8.04 39.20
N ALA A 262 17.11 9.13 39.02
CA ALA A 262 16.54 9.52 37.74
C ALA A 262 17.35 10.67 37.13
N TYR A 263 17.97 10.45 35.96
CA TYR A 263 18.73 11.47 35.23
C TYR A 263 17.92 12.00 34.04
N VAL A 264 17.64 13.30 34.01
CA VAL A 264 17.01 13.98 32.88
C VAL A 264 18.06 14.88 32.22
N GLY A 265 18.55 14.48 31.05
CA GLY A 265 19.63 15.20 30.33
C GLY A 265 19.22 16.55 29.73
N GLY A 266 17.98 17.00 29.97
CA GLY A 266 17.42 18.26 29.49
C GLY A 266 16.43 18.87 30.48
N PRO A 267 15.74 19.99 30.13
CA PRO A 267 14.83 20.67 31.03
C PRO A 267 13.64 19.79 31.44
N LEU A 268 13.39 19.67 32.75
CA LEU A 268 12.19 19.02 33.28
C LEU A 268 11.06 20.06 33.40
N ASN A 269 10.14 20.09 32.44
CA ASN A 269 8.98 20.98 32.44
C ASN A 269 7.83 20.40 33.30
N VAL A 270 7.58 20.99 34.47
CA VAL A 270 6.49 20.58 35.38
C VAL A 270 5.34 21.59 35.29
N LYS A 271 4.13 21.15 34.94
CA LYS A 271 2.94 22.03 34.87
C LYS A 271 2.42 22.46 36.25
N GLY A 272 2.66 21.64 37.28
CA GLY A 272 2.35 21.92 38.67
C GLY A 272 3.61 22.26 39.48
N MET A 273 3.54 22.07 40.80
CA MET A 273 4.69 22.26 41.70
C MET A 273 5.68 21.09 41.58
N LEU A 274 6.98 21.38 41.43
CA LEU A 274 8.04 20.39 41.59
C LEU A 274 8.28 20.17 43.09
N ASN A 275 7.83 19.04 43.62
CA ASN A 275 8.04 18.69 45.02
C ASN A 275 9.38 17.94 45.19
N VAL A 276 10.36 18.56 45.85
CA VAL A 276 11.68 17.98 46.13
C VAL A 276 11.73 17.58 47.61
N SER A 277 11.41 16.32 47.91
CA SER A 277 11.33 15.80 49.28
C SER A 277 11.99 14.42 49.39
N ASN A 278 12.70 14.16 50.49
CA ASN A 278 13.23 12.84 50.81
C ASN A 278 12.51 12.23 52.03
N GLY A 279 11.17 12.15 51.95
CA GLY A 279 10.34 11.71 53.07
C GLY A 279 10.52 12.60 54.33
N PRO A 280 10.72 12.03 55.54
CA PRO A 280 11.01 12.81 56.75
C PRO A 280 12.43 13.41 56.79
N SER A 281 13.28 13.09 55.80
CA SER A 281 14.65 13.58 55.70
C SER A 281 14.75 14.83 54.82
N GLU A 282 15.85 15.57 54.96
CA GLU A 282 16.13 16.82 54.23
C GLU A 282 15.94 16.66 52.70
N GLY A 283 15.05 17.47 52.12
CA GLY A 283 14.91 17.57 50.66
C GLY A 283 16.03 18.45 50.11
N ARG A 284 16.89 17.91 49.24
CA ARG A 284 18.04 18.63 48.67
C ARG A 284 17.94 18.76 47.15
N MET A 285 18.16 19.96 46.61
CA MET A 285 18.28 20.23 45.18
C MET A 285 19.69 20.76 44.88
N LEU A 286 20.54 19.92 44.31
CA LEU A 286 21.92 20.27 43.94
C LEU A 286 21.93 21.17 42.70
N ILE A 287 22.58 22.34 42.77
CA ILE A 287 22.68 23.30 41.67
C ILE A 287 24.16 23.64 41.43
N GLY A 288 24.65 23.25 40.26
CA GLY A 288 26.01 23.51 39.80
C GLY A 288 27.04 22.45 40.24
N PRO A 289 28.22 22.41 39.58
CA PRO A 289 29.24 21.39 39.80
C PRO A 289 29.93 21.47 41.16
N SER A 290 29.76 22.58 41.90
CA SER A 290 30.40 22.83 43.19
C SER A 290 29.74 22.10 44.38
N GLY A 291 28.63 21.39 44.14
CA GLY A 291 27.91 20.62 45.16
C GLY A 291 27.02 21.44 46.09
N GLY A 292 26.70 22.70 45.74
CA GLY A 292 25.77 23.53 46.48
C GLY A 292 24.34 23.08 46.27
N TYR A 293 23.51 23.10 47.32
CA TYR A 293 22.13 22.67 47.23
C TYR A 293 21.18 23.58 47.99
N PHE A 294 19.98 23.74 47.44
CA PHE A 294 18.84 24.18 48.25
C PHE A 294 18.38 23.03 49.13
N PHE A 295 18.07 23.33 50.40
CA PHE A 295 17.59 22.37 51.37
C PHE A 295 16.32 22.82 52.08
N GLY A 296 15.55 21.83 52.53
CA GLY A 296 14.40 22.05 53.40
C GLY A 296 14.27 20.93 54.42
N THR A 297 14.14 21.31 55.69
CA THR A 297 13.78 20.45 56.82
C THR A 297 12.55 21.03 57.52
N GLY A 298 11.97 20.31 58.48
CA GLY A 298 10.91 20.86 59.33
C GLY A 298 11.34 22.05 60.19
N ALA A 299 12.65 22.28 60.37
CA ALA A 299 13.19 23.34 61.24
C ALA A 299 13.76 24.54 60.46
N SER A 300 14.25 24.33 59.25
CA SER A 300 14.87 25.38 58.44
C SER A 300 14.85 25.06 56.94
N ALA A 301 14.88 26.10 56.09
CA ALA A 301 15.04 25.95 54.65
C ALA A 301 15.91 27.06 54.05
N GLY A 302 16.74 26.72 53.06
CA GLY A 302 17.73 27.64 52.53
C GLY A 302 18.60 27.07 51.43
N PHE A 303 19.72 27.74 51.17
CA PHE A 303 20.80 27.26 50.31
C PHE A 303 22.03 26.96 51.17
N TYR A 304 22.73 25.87 50.89
CA TYR A 304 23.98 25.50 51.55
C TYR A 304 25.00 24.99 50.52
N LEU A 305 26.25 25.45 50.68
CA LEU A 305 27.38 25.01 49.88
C LEU A 305 28.39 24.26 50.78
N PRO A 306 28.40 22.91 50.76
CA PRO A 306 29.21 22.11 51.68
C PRO A 306 30.71 22.35 51.57
N SER A 307 31.19 22.66 50.37
CA SER A 307 32.62 22.90 50.09
C SER A 307 33.17 24.15 50.76
N THR A 308 32.31 25.08 51.19
CA THR A 308 32.71 26.35 51.84
C THR A 308 32.01 26.59 53.18
N GLY A 309 31.00 25.80 53.54
CA GLY A 309 30.19 26.02 54.74
C GLY A 309 29.21 27.20 54.62
N ALA A 310 29.15 27.88 53.47
CA ALA A 310 28.26 29.02 53.26
C ALA A 310 26.80 28.56 53.20
N MET A 311 25.95 29.11 54.08
CA MET A 311 24.50 28.96 54.01
C MET A 311 23.78 30.29 54.11
N PHE A 312 22.58 30.32 53.56
CA PHE A 312 21.53 31.31 53.79
C PHE A 312 20.23 30.51 53.97
N ALA A 313 19.64 30.52 55.16
CA ALA A 313 18.48 29.70 55.49
C ALA A 313 17.57 30.38 56.50
N PHE A 314 16.26 30.32 56.28
CA PHE A 314 15.30 30.71 57.30
C PHE A 314 15.22 29.60 58.36
N ASP A 315 15.51 29.95 59.61
CA ASP A 315 15.19 29.12 60.77
C ASP A 315 13.75 29.40 61.17
N PHE A 316 12.87 28.41 60.99
CA PHE A 316 11.44 28.57 61.21
C PHE A 316 11.07 28.58 62.70
N ALA A 317 11.87 27.95 63.55
CA ALA A 317 11.65 27.97 65.00
C ALA A 317 11.96 29.36 65.57
N LYS A 318 13.04 29.98 65.06
CA LYS A 318 13.46 31.33 65.45
C LYS A 318 12.77 32.44 64.66
N LYS A 319 12.07 32.09 63.56
CA LYS A 319 11.41 33.00 62.61
C LYS A 319 12.37 34.05 62.04
N ASN A 320 13.62 33.65 61.84
CA ASN A 320 14.69 34.55 61.44
C ASN A 320 15.55 33.93 60.32
N LEU A 321 16.20 34.78 59.55
CA LEU A 321 17.15 34.37 58.54
C LEU A 321 18.52 34.11 59.19
N VAL A 322 19.14 33.00 58.83
CA VAL A 322 20.44 32.53 59.30
C VAL A 322 21.40 32.49 58.11
N ILE A 323 22.56 33.11 58.25
CA ILE A 323 23.62 33.20 57.23
C ILE A 323 24.95 32.68 57.77
N GLY A 324 25.80 32.14 56.90
CA GLY A 324 27.07 31.52 57.29
C GLY A 324 26.87 30.32 58.23
N SER A 325 27.82 29.94 59.06
CA SER A 325 27.73 28.75 59.92
C SER A 325 26.75 28.85 61.11
N GLY A 326 25.55 29.42 60.93
CA GLY A 326 24.50 29.48 61.96
C GLY A 326 24.21 30.88 62.54
N SER A 327 24.65 31.97 61.90
CA SER A 327 24.50 33.34 62.45
C SER A 327 23.19 34.02 62.01
N GLU A 328 22.45 34.66 62.91
CA GLU A 328 21.14 35.28 62.65
C GLU A 328 21.23 36.71 62.07
N VAL A 329 20.26 37.07 61.22
CA VAL A 329 20.11 38.41 60.61
C VAL A 329 19.19 39.31 61.48
N TRP A 330 19.45 40.60 61.53
CA TRP A 330 18.83 41.55 62.49
C TRP A 330 17.32 41.80 62.28
N HIS A 331 16.54 41.85 63.37
CA HIS A 331 15.21 42.46 63.41
C HIS A 331 14.85 43.00 64.81
N ALA A 332 13.82 43.84 64.90
CA ALA A 332 13.51 44.66 66.08
C ALA A 332 13.18 43.90 67.38
N ALA A 333 13.00 42.57 67.36
CA ALA A 333 12.60 41.81 68.54
C ALA A 333 13.74 41.03 69.24
N ASN A 334 14.99 41.03 68.71
CA ASN A 334 16.06 40.15 69.21
C ASN A 334 17.35 40.80 69.79
N LEU A 335 17.49 42.14 69.89
CA LEU A 335 18.63 42.81 70.59
C LEU A 335 18.30 44.22 71.16
N PRO A 336 18.18 44.42 72.50
CA PRO A 336 17.67 45.66 73.13
C PRO A 336 18.68 46.78 73.48
N ASN A 337 19.95 46.76 73.04
CA ASN A 337 20.92 47.87 73.14
C ASN A 337 21.75 47.97 71.84
N PRO A 338 21.78 49.09 71.08
CA PRO A 338 22.56 49.19 69.85
C PRO A 338 24.03 49.41 70.18
N ALA A 339 24.79 48.33 70.35
CA ALA A 339 26.24 48.39 70.45
C ALA A 339 26.83 48.09 69.06
N GLN A 340 27.26 49.14 68.37
CA GLN A 340 28.23 49.07 67.26
C GLN A 340 28.05 47.88 66.30
N THR A 341 26.93 47.84 65.59
CA THR A 341 26.76 46.88 64.51
C THR A 341 26.42 47.62 63.22
N THR A 342 26.90 47.06 62.12
CA THR A 342 26.90 47.62 60.77
C THR A 342 25.52 48.14 60.35
N GLY A 343 25.36 49.47 60.37
CA GLY A 343 24.23 50.20 59.79
C GLY A 343 23.24 50.79 60.80
N ILE A 344 23.44 52.05 61.20
CA ILE A 344 22.44 52.89 61.92
C ILE A 344 21.92 53.97 60.94
N THR A 345 20.62 54.31 61.00
CA THR A 345 19.98 55.43 60.27
C THR A 345 19.65 56.60 61.23
N MET A 346 19.96 57.85 60.87
CA MET A 346 19.76 59.06 61.70
C MET A 346 19.23 60.26 60.87
N SER A 347 18.43 61.15 61.48
CA SER A 347 17.61 62.21 60.82
C SER A 347 18.24 63.62 60.78
N GLY A 348 19.56 63.72 60.96
CA GLY A 348 20.32 64.96 60.89
C GLY A 348 21.57 64.82 60.02
N GLN A 349 22.32 65.91 59.83
CA GLN A 349 23.59 65.89 59.10
C GLN A 349 24.64 65.06 59.87
N PHE A 350 25.38 64.23 59.13
CA PHE A 350 26.53 63.50 59.65
C PHE A 350 27.79 64.36 59.40
N LEU A 351 28.23 65.10 60.43
CA LEU A 351 29.39 66.00 60.37
C LEU A 351 30.67 65.26 60.74
N ALA A 352 31.47 64.88 59.74
CA ALA A 352 32.76 64.22 59.91
C ALA A 352 33.92 65.21 59.80
N ALA A 353 34.91 65.13 60.69
CA ALA A 353 36.10 65.98 60.65
C ALA A 353 37.02 65.62 59.46
N GLU A 354 37.94 66.51 59.09
CA GLU A 354 39.00 66.21 58.12
C GLU A 354 39.76 64.94 58.49
N GLY A 355 40.06 64.13 57.47
CA GLY A 355 40.67 62.81 57.65
C GLY A 355 41.94 62.68 56.81
N THR A 356 42.66 61.58 57.01
CA THR A 356 43.84 61.23 56.22
C THR A 356 43.68 59.83 55.65
N VAL A 357 44.54 59.47 54.71
CA VAL A 357 44.56 58.14 54.11
C VAL A 357 44.70 57.05 55.19
N GLY A 358 45.49 57.27 56.24
CA GLY A 358 45.63 56.32 57.35
C GLY A 358 44.60 56.48 58.49
N ARG A 359 43.79 57.55 58.48
CA ARG A 359 42.80 57.91 59.52
C ARG A 359 41.61 58.68 58.94
N PRO A 360 40.63 58.02 58.31
CA PRO A 360 39.52 58.68 57.66
C PRO A 360 38.53 59.30 58.65
N GLY A 361 37.85 60.37 58.24
CA GLY A 361 36.84 61.06 59.06
C GLY A 361 35.59 60.20 59.31
N ILE A 362 35.33 59.24 58.41
CA ILE A 362 34.33 58.19 58.56
C ILE A 362 35.05 56.86 58.32
N SER A 363 35.42 56.17 59.39
CA SER A 363 36.18 54.91 59.31
C SER A 363 35.30 53.69 59.32
N PHE A 364 35.70 52.71 58.52
CA PHE A 364 35.12 51.38 58.47
C PHE A 364 35.93 50.45 59.38
N VAL A 365 35.22 49.65 60.18
CA VAL A 365 35.74 49.07 61.43
C VAL A 365 36.46 47.73 61.19
N ASN A 366 37.48 47.64 60.32
CA ASN A 366 38.05 46.32 60.00
C ASN A 366 39.58 46.21 59.82
N ASP A 367 40.39 47.09 60.38
CA ASP A 367 41.86 47.05 60.19
C ASP A 367 42.67 47.16 61.51
N GLY A 368 42.02 47.29 62.66
CA GLY A 368 42.70 47.45 63.96
C GLY A 368 43.26 48.86 64.20
N THR A 369 43.33 49.71 63.18
CA THR A 369 43.67 51.13 63.24
C THR A 369 42.91 51.84 62.13
N PRO A 370 41.92 52.69 62.45
CA PRO A 370 40.94 53.14 61.48
C PRO A 370 41.63 53.80 60.27
N ASP A 371 41.77 53.10 59.15
CA ASP A 371 42.57 53.54 57.98
C ASP A 371 41.86 53.31 56.64
N THR A 372 40.69 52.68 56.68
CA THR A 372 39.79 52.48 55.55
C THR A 372 38.52 53.29 55.75
N GLY A 373 38.14 54.11 54.77
CA GLY A 373 37.02 55.03 54.98
C GLY A 373 36.91 56.20 54.01
N PHE A 374 35.94 57.07 54.28
CA PHE A 374 35.79 58.32 53.56
C PHE A 374 36.55 59.43 54.27
N PHE A 375 37.32 60.18 53.50
CA PHE A 375 38.09 61.30 54.02
C PHE A 375 38.14 62.45 53.03
N HIS A 376 38.44 63.63 53.56
CA HIS A 376 38.75 64.83 52.82
C HIS A 376 39.96 65.49 53.48
N VAL A 377 40.81 66.11 52.67
CA VAL A 377 42.13 66.62 53.10
C VAL A 377 42.30 68.13 52.93
N ALA A 378 41.42 68.75 52.16
CA ALA A 378 41.33 70.17 51.91
C ALA A 378 40.00 70.46 51.21
N ASP A 379 39.58 71.72 51.24
CA ASP A 379 38.38 72.17 50.54
C ASP A 379 38.42 71.80 49.05
N GLY A 380 37.36 71.14 48.56
CA GLY A 380 37.23 70.70 47.16
C GLY A 380 37.91 69.38 46.81
N VAL A 381 38.55 68.68 47.76
CA VAL A 381 39.17 67.37 47.54
C VAL A 381 38.61 66.33 48.50
N PHE A 382 37.81 65.43 47.95
CA PHE A 382 37.17 64.32 48.65
C PHE A 382 37.67 62.99 48.09
N ALA A 383 37.99 62.04 48.96
CA ALA A 383 38.65 60.81 48.56
C ALA A 383 38.24 59.60 49.41
N VAL A 384 38.48 58.42 48.83
CA VAL A 384 38.23 57.12 49.45
C VAL A 384 39.58 56.48 49.75
N THR A 385 39.82 56.20 51.02
CA THR A 385 41.01 55.48 51.48
C THR A 385 40.68 54.05 51.84
N ASN A 386 41.65 53.17 51.63
CA ASN A 386 41.60 51.77 51.94
C ASN A 386 42.98 51.30 52.40
N ASN A 387 43.08 50.80 53.63
CA ASN A 387 44.30 50.24 54.21
C ASN A 387 45.49 51.21 54.16
N GLY A 388 45.20 52.49 54.44
CA GLY A 388 46.21 53.54 54.34
C GLY A 388 46.64 53.88 52.90
N GLN A 389 45.89 53.46 51.87
CA GLN A 389 46.10 53.81 50.46
C GLN A 389 44.88 54.48 49.83
N GLU A 390 45.09 55.43 48.93
CA GLU A 390 44.00 56.17 48.29
C GLU A 390 43.57 55.53 46.97
N THR A 391 42.26 55.28 46.81
CA THR A 391 41.72 54.46 45.73
C THR A 391 40.81 55.21 44.77
N MET A 392 40.19 56.29 45.23
CA MET A 392 39.37 57.14 44.38
C MET A 392 39.44 58.56 44.90
N ARG A 393 39.67 59.50 44.00
CA ARG A 393 39.77 60.92 44.32
C ARG A 393 38.86 61.73 43.41
N PHE A 394 38.08 62.59 44.06
CA PHE A 394 37.31 63.64 43.43
C PHE A 394 38.06 64.95 43.62
N ILE A 395 38.41 65.60 42.52
CA ILE A 395 39.17 66.85 42.53
C ILE A 395 38.30 67.95 41.93
N ALA A 396 37.99 68.95 42.73
CA ALA A 396 37.29 70.14 42.29
C ALA A 396 38.23 71.36 42.29
N TRP A 397 38.26 72.06 41.15
CA TRP A 397 38.55 73.49 40.96
C TRP A 397 40.00 74.05 41.11
N GLY A 398 40.41 74.93 40.19
CA GLY A 398 41.60 75.82 40.27
C GLY A 398 42.57 75.74 39.07
N ASN A 399 42.89 76.88 38.42
CA ASN A 399 43.79 77.03 37.25
C ASN A 399 43.32 76.39 35.90
N GLY A 400 42.04 76.51 35.55
CA GLY A 400 41.57 76.32 34.16
C GLY A 400 41.32 74.87 33.70
N ARG A 401 41.06 73.93 34.62
CA ARG A 401 40.76 72.51 34.31
C ARG A 401 39.34 72.10 34.75
N SER A 402 38.74 71.13 34.07
CA SER A 402 37.43 70.54 34.42
C SER A 402 37.48 69.72 35.72
N ASN A 403 36.36 69.51 36.40
CA ASN A 403 36.28 68.58 37.54
C ASN A 403 36.61 67.16 37.07
N ARG A 404 37.44 66.44 37.81
CA ARG A 404 37.95 65.12 37.37
C ARG A 404 37.85 64.10 38.48
N VAL A 405 37.68 62.85 38.05
CA VAL A 405 37.61 61.70 38.94
C VAL A 405 38.75 60.75 38.58
N LEU A 406 39.61 60.50 39.55
CA LEU A 406 40.70 59.55 39.44
C LEU A 406 40.34 58.31 40.23
N ILE A 407 40.58 57.14 39.64
CA ILE A 407 40.33 55.85 40.28
C ILE A 407 41.62 55.04 40.20
N GLY A 408 42.27 54.86 41.36
CA GLY A 408 43.56 54.21 41.57
C GLY A 408 44.75 55.18 41.69
N THR A 409 45.88 54.65 42.14
CA THR A 409 47.19 55.33 42.06
C THR A 409 47.70 55.26 40.62
N ALA A 410 47.12 56.07 39.74
CA ALA A 410 47.61 56.19 38.37
C ALA A 410 49.02 56.81 38.40
N VAL A 411 50.03 56.03 38.05
CA VAL A 411 51.42 56.51 37.89
C VAL A 411 51.51 57.54 36.74
N ASP A 412 50.53 57.49 35.84
CA ASP A 412 50.34 58.37 34.69
C ASP A 412 49.10 59.27 34.87
N ASP A 413 48.95 59.98 36.00
CA ASP A 413 47.92 61.02 36.16
C ASP A 413 48.18 62.16 35.16
N ASP A 414 47.54 62.05 33.99
CA ASP A 414 47.54 63.12 33.00
C ASP A 414 46.54 64.21 33.44
N PRO A 415 46.87 65.50 33.30
CA PRO A 415 46.03 66.60 33.75
C PRO A 415 44.74 66.86 32.91
N ASN A 416 44.47 66.06 31.89
CA ASN A 416 43.48 66.33 30.83
C ASN A 416 42.31 65.32 30.80
N SER A 417 42.52 64.08 31.25
CA SER A 417 41.48 63.06 31.30
C SER A 417 40.45 63.37 32.39
N MET A 418 39.17 63.40 32.03
CA MET A 418 38.07 63.75 32.95
C MET A 418 37.64 62.60 33.87
N LEU A 419 37.85 61.37 33.41
CA LEU A 419 37.65 60.14 34.18
C LEU A 419 38.83 59.23 33.85
N LEU A 420 39.80 59.21 34.75
CA LEU A 420 41.01 58.40 34.60
C LEU A 420 40.88 57.20 35.52
N VAL A 421 40.77 56.02 34.93
CA VAL A 421 40.64 54.75 35.64
C VAL A 421 41.89 53.95 35.35
N ALA A 422 42.64 53.61 36.38
CA ALA A 422 43.65 52.58 36.24
C ALA A 422 42.93 51.21 36.11
N GLY A 423 42.41 50.87 34.91
CA GLY A 423 41.60 49.67 34.61
C GLY A 423 40.33 49.91 33.75
N ASN A 424 39.40 48.92 33.69
CA ASN A 424 38.26 48.85 32.74
C ASN A 424 36.93 49.57 33.21
N ALA A 425 35.99 50.03 32.31
CA ALA A 425 34.74 50.83 32.64
C ALA A 425 33.46 50.73 31.70
N VAL A 426 32.24 51.18 32.12
CA VAL A 426 30.88 51.13 31.42
C VAL A 426 30.02 52.44 31.57
N THR A 427 29.16 52.87 30.58
CA THR A 427 28.46 54.22 30.56
C THR A 427 27.06 54.35 29.83
N ARG A 428 26.27 55.48 29.94
CA ARG A 428 24.91 55.76 29.34
C ARG A 428 24.70 57.23 28.84
N GLY A 429 24.07 57.48 27.67
CA GLY A 429 23.81 58.81 27.04
C GLY A 429 24.38 58.94 25.60
N LEU A 430 24.40 60.13 24.95
CA LEU A 430 25.21 60.32 23.73
C LEU A 430 26.69 60.22 24.13
N HIS A 431 27.22 59.02 23.98
CA HIS A 431 28.61 58.74 24.21
C HIS A 431 29.35 58.82 22.88
N ARG A 432 30.05 59.93 22.68
CA ARG A 432 31.01 60.07 21.59
C ARG A 432 32.34 59.52 22.07
N PHE A 433 32.79 58.45 21.45
CA PHE A 433 34.13 57.91 21.67
C PHE A 433 35.02 58.34 20.50
N GLY A 434 35.97 59.22 20.79
CA GLY A 434 36.92 59.76 19.81
C GLY A 434 36.51 61.10 19.19
N SER A 435 37.48 61.77 18.61
CA SER A 435 37.33 63.01 17.84
C SER A 435 38.07 62.84 16.52
N GLY A 436 37.35 62.51 15.43
CA GLY A 436 37.95 62.16 14.14
C GLY A 436 36.95 61.56 13.12
N ALA A 437 37.44 61.07 11.97
CA ALA A 437 36.60 60.62 10.85
C ALA A 437 35.97 59.22 11.01
N VAL A 438 36.51 58.38 11.90
CA VAL A 438 35.91 57.10 12.32
C VAL A 438 35.38 57.28 13.74
N THR A 439 34.06 57.43 13.86
CA THR A 439 33.38 57.70 15.14
C THR A 439 32.16 56.80 15.27
N THR A 440 32.08 56.08 16.38
CA THR A 440 30.88 55.34 16.80
C THR A 440 30.03 56.23 17.69
N TRP A 441 28.71 56.17 17.49
CA TRP A 441 27.80 56.99 18.28
C TRP A 441 26.40 56.37 18.30
N SER A 442 25.78 56.46 19.48
CA SER A 442 24.38 56.14 19.73
C SER A 442 23.61 57.45 19.84
N ASN A 443 22.59 57.65 18.99
CA ASN A 443 21.73 58.83 19.02
C ASN A 443 20.29 58.45 18.73
N SER A 444 19.34 59.35 18.93
CA SER A 444 17.95 59.16 18.52
C SER A 444 17.39 60.46 17.96
N ASP A 445 16.46 60.38 17.02
CA ASP A 445 15.57 61.50 16.72
C ASP A 445 14.21 61.31 17.40
N ALA A 446 13.26 62.21 17.09
CA ALA A 446 11.92 62.23 17.69
C ALA A 446 11.17 60.90 17.52
N ALA A 447 11.68 60.05 16.64
CA ALA A 447 11.05 58.80 16.43
C ALA A 447 12.11 57.63 16.50
N TRP A 448 13.29 57.57 15.81
CA TRP A 448 14.20 56.36 15.73
C TRP A 448 15.40 56.51 16.66
N GLY A 449 15.79 55.42 17.32
CA GLY A 449 17.13 55.25 17.89
C GLY A 449 18.09 54.71 16.83
N PHE A 450 19.26 55.31 16.72
CA PHE A 450 20.33 54.98 15.79
C PHE A 450 21.58 54.56 16.57
N PHE A 451 22.17 53.43 16.19
CA PHE A 451 23.54 53.07 16.57
C PHE A 451 24.37 53.02 15.28
N ARG A 452 25.31 53.95 15.10
CA ARG A 452 26.00 54.19 13.82
C ARG A 452 27.51 54.33 14.00
N SER A 453 28.23 54.03 12.92
CA SER A 453 29.66 54.30 12.78
C SER A 453 30.00 54.64 11.34
N ASN A 454 31.07 55.39 11.16
CA ASN A 454 31.72 55.62 9.88
C ASN A 454 33.00 54.77 9.79
N GLY A 455 32.84 53.44 9.76
CA GLY A 455 33.89 52.43 9.88
C GLY A 455 33.35 51.12 10.48
N HIS A 456 34.18 50.09 10.63
CA HIS A 456 33.75 48.83 11.24
C HIS A 456 33.34 49.02 12.72
N VAL A 457 32.30 48.31 13.15
CA VAL A 457 31.83 48.30 14.54
C VAL A 457 31.75 46.87 15.01
N SER A 458 32.45 46.55 16.09
CA SER A 458 32.27 45.31 16.83
C SER A 458 31.20 45.55 17.92
N ILE A 459 30.18 44.69 17.96
CA ILE A 459 29.16 44.71 19.01
C ILE A 459 29.08 43.29 19.56
N GLY A 460 29.58 43.11 20.78
CA GLY A 460 29.66 41.79 21.40
C GLY A 460 30.50 41.84 22.67
N SER A 461 30.45 40.76 23.44
CA SER A 461 31.25 40.58 24.65
C SER A 461 32.55 39.85 24.27
N GLU A 462 33.69 40.51 24.40
CA GLU A 462 35.01 39.89 24.26
C GLU A 462 35.34 39.11 25.53
N GLY A 463 34.92 37.84 25.56
CA GLY A 463 35.28 36.91 26.63
C GLY A 463 34.13 36.17 27.33
N ALA A 464 32.86 36.37 26.93
CA ALA A 464 31.72 35.61 27.47
C ALA A 464 30.53 35.53 26.49
N ALA A 465 29.75 34.44 26.55
CA ALA A 465 28.58 34.19 25.69
C ALA A 465 27.38 35.09 26.06
N GLY A 466 26.82 35.82 25.09
CA GLY A 466 25.66 36.71 25.26
C GLY A 466 24.86 36.88 23.96
N ILE A 467 23.63 37.39 24.06
CA ILE A 467 22.76 37.68 22.90
C ILE A 467 22.88 39.14 22.47
N VAL A 468 22.63 39.42 21.20
CA VAL A 468 22.52 40.79 20.67
C VAL A 468 21.09 40.99 20.15
N GLN A 469 20.30 41.83 20.81
CA GLN A 469 18.88 42.05 20.51
C GLN A 469 18.63 43.40 19.82
N VAL A 470 17.61 43.45 18.97
CA VAL A 470 17.04 44.64 18.35
C VAL A 470 15.57 44.74 18.76
N ILE A 471 15.21 45.80 19.48
CA ILE A 471 13.87 46.03 20.04
C ILE A 471 13.24 47.24 19.31
N ALA A 472 12.02 47.09 18.78
CA ALA A 472 11.27 48.15 18.11
C ALA A 472 9.80 48.15 18.58
N GLY A 473 9.27 49.31 18.97
CA GLY A 473 7.88 49.45 19.40
C GLY A 473 7.51 48.63 20.66
N ASN A 474 8.44 48.51 21.62
CA ASN A 474 8.33 47.65 22.83
C ASN A 474 8.22 46.14 22.56
N ALA A 475 8.54 45.68 21.35
CA ALA A 475 8.64 44.28 21.00
C ALA A 475 10.00 43.98 20.38
N GLU A 476 10.49 42.76 20.56
CA GLU A 476 11.73 42.34 19.92
C GLU A 476 11.51 42.17 18.42
N ALA A 477 12.23 42.95 17.60
CA ALA A 477 12.20 42.84 16.15
C ALA A 477 13.13 41.73 15.64
N GLY A 478 14.26 41.53 16.31
CA GLY A 478 15.13 40.37 16.07
C GLY A 478 16.26 40.24 17.09
N ARG A 479 16.89 39.07 17.13
CA ARG A 479 18.05 38.80 18.00
C ARG A 479 19.05 37.85 17.37
N PHE A 480 20.32 38.09 17.61
CA PHE A 480 21.39 37.11 17.41
C PHE A 480 21.68 36.41 18.73
N VAL A 481 21.67 35.08 18.72
CA VAL A 481 21.93 34.25 19.90
C VAL A 481 23.26 33.50 19.78
N PRO A 482 23.89 33.10 20.91
CA PRO A 482 25.09 32.28 20.91
C PRO A 482 24.96 31.06 19.96
N GLY A 483 26.01 30.79 19.18
CA GLY A 483 25.97 29.78 18.12
C GLY A 483 25.60 30.31 16.73
N GLY A 484 25.42 31.63 16.58
CA GLY A 484 25.30 32.30 15.27
C GLY A 484 23.89 32.33 14.68
N ARG A 485 22.86 31.99 15.46
CA ARG A 485 21.46 31.96 14.99
C ARG A 485 20.79 33.33 15.08
N LEU A 486 19.89 33.63 14.15
CA LEU A 486 19.12 34.86 14.05
C LEU A 486 17.61 34.58 14.11
N LEU A 487 16.93 35.22 15.05
CA LEU A 487 15.47 35.17 15.16
C LEU A 487 14.87 36.52 14.75
N VAL A 488 13.76 36.51 14.02
CA VAL A 488 13.10 37.72 13.50
C VAL A 488 11.58 37.67 13.74
N GLY A 489 11.00 38.74 14.30
CA GLY A 489 9.55 38.90 14.42
C GLY A 489 8.87 38.22 15.62
N THR A 490 9.61 37.80 16.67
CA THR A 490 9.14 37.17 17.93
C THR A 490 8.68 35.71 17.88
N SER A 491 9.50 34.80 17.36
CA SER A 491 9.36 33.35 17.59
C SER A 491 10.14 32.90 18.85
N ALA A 492 9.68 31.84 19.51
CA ALA A 492 10.49 31.16 20.51
C ALA A 492 11.60 30.39 19.79
N ASP A 493 12.86 30.54 20.23
CA ASP A 493 14.00 29.82 19.66
C ASP A 493 13.73 28.31 19.71
N ASP A 494 13.74 27.67 18.55
CA ASP A 494 13.62 26.21 18.46
C ASP A 494 14.93 25.50 18.80
N GLY A 495 16.01 26.27 19.02
CA GLY A 495 17.30 25.77 19.49
C GLY A 495 18.16 25.14 18.41
N THR A 496 17.71 25.13 17.15
CA THR A 496 18.34 24.38 16.06
C THR A 496 18.45 25.16 14.75
N THR A 497 17.50 26.02 14.43
CA THR A 497 17.43 26.73 13.15
C THR A 497 18.30 27.98 13.13
N ALA A 498 19.22 28.09 12.18
CA ALA A 498 20.10 29.24 12.07
C ALA A 498 19.38 30.57 11.77
N ILE A 499 18.27 30.55 11.03
CA ILE A 499 17.42 31.73 10.81
C ILE A 499 15.95 31.35 11.00
N GLN A 500 15.30 31.92 12.01
CA GLN A 500 13.91 31.64 12.36
C GLN A 500 13.09 32.94 12.25
N ALA A 501 12.05 32.96 11.40
CA ALA A 501 11.20 34.14 11.25
C ALA A 501 9.75 33.80 11.58
N LYS A 502 9.14 34.59 12.45
CA LYS A 502 7.69 34.62 12.61
C LYS A 502 7.13 35.54 11.52
N GLY A 503 7.14 35.04 10.27
CA GLY A 503 6.56 35.64 9.06
C GLY A 503 6.98 35.06 7.74
N ALA A 504 6.32 35.46 6.64
CA ALA A 504 6.87 35.09 5.35
C ALA A 504 8.22 35.75 5.20
N ILE A 505 9.11 34.92 4.70
CA ILE A 505 10.43 35.31 4.29
C ILE A 505 10.35 35.45 2.78
N LYS A 506 10.55 36.66 2.26
CA LYS A 506 10.69 36.89 0.82
C LYS A 506 12.18 36.98 0.48
N ALA A 507 12.75 35.90 -0.05
CA ALA A 507 14.13 35.88 -0.52
C ALA A 507 14.19 36.26 -2.01
N THR A 508 15.05 37.21 -2.39
CA THR A 508 15.21 37.69 -3.77
C THR A 508 16.69 37.63 -4.19
N SER A 509 17.01 36.85 -5.23
CA SER A 509 18.35 36.77 -5.84
C SER A 509 18.23 36.42 -7.33
N GLY A 510 19.18 36.87 -8.15
CA GLY A 510 19.25 36.50 -9.58
C GLY A 510 19.66 35.05 -9.84
N VAL A 511 20.26 34.37 -8.85
CA VAL A 511 20.58 32.94 -8.87
C VAL A 511 20.38 32.38 -7.46
N GLY A 512 19.45 31.43 -7.28
CA GLY A 512 19.26 30.71 -6.01
C GLY A 512 18.92 31.61 -4.81
N ALA A 513 17.70 32.14 -4.76
CA ALA A 513 17.25 32.98 -3.64
C ALA A 513 17.22 32.22 -2.29
N ILE A 514 17.04 30.90 -2.33
CA ILE A 514 17.24 29.99 -1.20
C ILE A 514 18.05 28.81 -1.71
N VAL A 515 19.22 28.55 -1.10
CA VAL A 515 20.14 27.47 -1.50
C VAL A 515 20.29 26.50 -0.33
N ALA A 516 19.73 25.29 -0.48
CA ALA A 516 20.03 24.17 0.42
C ALA A 516 21.31 23.48 -0.09
N SER A 517 22.38 23.50 0.72
CA SER A 517 23.68 22.93 0.35
C SER A 517 24.25 22.14 1.52
N ASN A 518 24.84 20.97 1.22
CA ASN A 518 25.63 20.20 2.18
C ASN A 518 27.14 20.57 2.14
N GLY A 519 27.51 21.69 1.50
CA GLY A 519 28.86 22.26 1.56
C GLY A 519 30.01 21.37 1.02
N GLY A 520 29.70 20.25 0.35
CA GLY A 520 30.68 19.27 -0.17
C GLY A 520 30.61 17.87 0.45
N GLY A 521 29.74 17.62 1.43
CA GLY A 521 29.55 16.30 2.06
C GLY A 521 28.79 15.29 1.18
N SER A 522 28.99 13.99 1.44
CA SER A 522 28.31 12.87 0.74
C SER A 522 26.88 12.61 1.22
N ALA A 523 26.37 13.40 2.18
CA ALA A 523 25.02 13.29 2.70
C ALA A 523 24.02 14.15 1.91
N GLN A 524 22.73 13.94 2.16
CA GLN A 524 21.63 14.67 1.50
C GLN A 524 21.49 16.12 2.00
N THR A 525 20.87 17.00 1.19
CA THR A 525 20.41 18.34 1.59
C THR A 525 18.96 18.54 1.16
N SER A 526 18.16 19.32 1.88
CA SER A 526 16.73 19.43 1.57
C SER A 526 16.08 20.71 2.08
N MET A 527 14.85 20.92 1.61
CA MET A 527 13.90 21.91 2.12
C MET A 527 12.65 21.16 2.62
N ILE A 528 12.20 21.43 3.85
CA ILE A 528 11.07 20.75 4.47
C ILE A 528 9.88 21.70 4.55
N LEU A 529 8.73 21.24 4.06
CA LEU A 529 7.43 21.88 4.15
C LEU A 529 6.65 21.21 5.28
N ARG A 530 6.48 21.92 6.39
CA ARG A 530 5.93 21.32 7.61
C ARG A 530 4.61 21.94 8.02
N ARG A 531 3.67 21.06 8.33
CA ARG A 531 2.33 21.30 8.85
C ARG A 531 2.29 20.86 10.31
N GLU A 532 2.51 21.80 11.22
CA GLU A 532 2.68 21.47 12.63
C GLU A 532 1.42 20.87 13.28
N GLY A 533 0.23 21.25 12.80
CA GLY A 533 -1.07 20.72 13.25
C GLY A 533 -1.51 19.42 12.59
N GLY A 534 -0.59 18.70 11.92
CA GLY A 534 -0.91 17.46 11.23
C GLY A 534 -1.15 16.26 12.12
N ALA A 535 -1.92 15.30 11.60
CA ALA A 535 -2.01 13.97 12.19
C ALA A 535 -0.60 13.35 12.21
N THR A 536 -0.36 12.43 13.15
CA THR A 536 0.90 11.70 13.27
C THR A 536 1.36 11.17 11.91
N ASP A 537 2.61 11.47 11.56
CA ASP A 537 3.29 11.07 10.32
C ASP A 537 2.80 11.74 9.03
N GLN A 538 1.91 12.75 9.13
CA GLN A 538 1.41 13.52 7.99
C GLN A 538 1.80 15.00 8.06
N LYS A 539 2.86 15.32 8.80
CA LYS A 539 3.26 16.71 9.05
C LYS A 539 4.23 17.24 8.02
N SER A 540 5.01 16.40 7.34
CA SER A 540 6.15 16.89 6.56
C SER A 540 6.12 16.40 5.11
N TRP A 541 6.39 17.33 4.21
CA TRP A 541 6.86 17.06 2.86
C TRP A 541 8.30 17.58 2.75
N GLU A 542 9.14 16.90 1.99
CA GLU A 542 10.54 17.26 1.83
C GLU A 542 10.92 17.30 0.35
N ILE A 543 11.54 18.39 -0.07
CA ILE A 543 12.23 18.55 -1.35
C ILE A 543 13.72 18.27 -1.10
N LEU A 544 14.19 17.13 -1.55
CA LEU A 544 15.49 16.56 -1.25
C LEU A 544 16.43 16.62 -2.45
N HIS A 545 17.70 16.93 -2.21
CA HIS A 545 18.81 16.53 -3.04
C HIS A 545 19.62 15.43 -2.31
N GLY A 546 19.55 14.19 -2.81
CA GLY A 546 20.17 13.02 -2.20
C GLY A 546 21.69 12.99 -2.35
N GLY A 547 22.37 12.27 -1.45
CA GLY A 547 23.83 12.09 -1.48
C GLY A 547 24.35 11.35 -2.72
N ASP A 548 23.46 10.65 -3.43
CA ASP A 548 23.69 9.97 -4.71
C ASP A 548 23.41 10.89 -5.93
N GLY A 549 23.10 12.17 -5.70
CA GLY A 549 22.79 13.15 -6.73
C GLY A 549 21.33 13.19 -7.17
N THR A 550 20.43 12.46 -6.49
CA THR A 550 18.99 12.44 -6.81
C THR A 550 18.28 13.71 -6.38
N PHE A 551 17.18 14.06 -7.03
CA PHE A 551 16.22 15.08 -6.59
C PHE A 551 14.89 14.40 -6.28
N ALA A 552 14.36 14.57 -5.07
CA ALA A 552 13.14 13.90 -4.66
C ALA A 552 12.15 14.83 -3.96
N ILE A 553 10.86 14.56 -4.11
CA ILE A 553 9.80 15.11 -3.27
C ILE A 553 9.19 13.94 -2.51
N ARG A 554 9.24 13.97 -1.18
CA ARG A 554 8.89 12.82 -0.34
C ARG A 554 8.14 13.19 0.92
N THR A 555 7.46 12.22 1.51
CA THR A 555 6.74 12.33 2.78
C THR A 555 7.53 11.61 3.87
N PRO A 556 8.46 12.29 4.56
CA PRO A 556 9.09 11.74 5.76
C PRO A 556 8.09 11.72 6.92
N ASN A 557 8.12 10.66 7.71
CA ASN A 557 7.35 10.58 8.94
C ASN A 557 7.87 11.60 9.99
N ASP A 558 7.10 11.82 11.05
CA ASP A 558 7.38 12.93 11.96
C ASP A 558 8.72 12.78 12.71
N ALA A 559 9.18 11.53 12.87
CA ALA A 559 10.45 11.16 13.49
C ALA A 559 11.62 11.04 12.49
N TYR A 560 11.38 11.30 11.20
CA TYR A 560 12.37 11.16 10.11
C TYR A 560 13.04 9.77 10.04
N SER A 561 12.35 8.74 10.55
CA SER A 561 12.83 7.35 10.55
C SER A 561 12.40 6.56 9.31
N ALA A 562 11.43 7.08 8.55
CA ALA A 562 11.00 6.53 7.27
C ALA A 562 10.48 7.65 6.35
N ALA A 563 10.60 7.46 5.04
CA ALA A 563 10.05 8.39 4.05
C ALA A 563 9.62 7.66 2.78
N GLN A 564 8.64 8.21 2.06
CA GLN A 564 8.22 7.70 0.76
C GLN A 564 8.31 8.80 -0.31
N ASN A 565 8.94 8.50 -1.44
CA ASN A 565 9.07 9.45 -2.55
C ASN A 565 7.79 9.49 -3.39
N ALA A 566 7.21 10.67 -3.54
CA ALA A 566 6.18 10.97 -4.53
C ALA A 566 6.80 11.27 -5.91
N LEU A 567 7.98 11.90 -5.92
CA LEU A 567 8.79 12.16 -7.11
C LEU A 567 10.25 11.85 -6.77
N TRP A 568 10.95 11.12 -7.63
CA TRP A 568 12.38 10.80 -7.45
C TRP A 568 13.08 10.83 -8.80
N ILE A 569 14.09 11.68 -8.92
CA ILE A 569 14.77 11.97 -10.19
C ILE A 569 16.26 11.71 -10.01
N THR A 570 16.85 10.78 -10.76
CA THR A 570 18.31 10.64 -10.82
C THR A 570 18.93 11.64 -11.79
N ARG A 571 20.20 11.97 -11.60
CA ARG A 571 20.96 12.77 -12.56
C ARG A 571 21.84 11.87 -13.44
N GLY A 572 21.88 12.16 -14.73
CA GLY A 572 22.84 11.57 -15.68
C GLY A 572 24.14 12.37 -15.73
N ALA A 573 25.06 11.97 -16.62
CA ALA A 573 26.32 12.71 -16.81
C ALA A 573 26.06 14.16 -17.31
N GLY A 574 26.81 15.13 -16.77
CA GLY A 574 26.68 16.54 -17.13
C GLY A 574 25.38 17.21 -16.63
N SER A 575 24.64 17.83 -17.55
CA SER A 575 23.35 18.50 -17.27
C SER A 575 22.13 17.63 -17.59
N ALA A 576 22.32 16.35 -17.93
CA ALA A 576 21.23 15.46 -18.27
C ALA A 576 20.42 15.03 -17.04
N VAL A 577 19.10 15.03 -17.17
CA VAL A 577 18.19 14.36 -16.23
C VAL A 577 18.26 12.86 -16.53
N GLY A 578 18.44 12.03 -15.50
CA GLY A 578 18.52 10.57 -15.63
C GLY A 578 17.14 9.94 -15.78
N THR A 579 16.59 9.44 -14.67
CA THR A 579 15.29 8.77 -14.63
C THR A 579 14.36 9.51 -13.69
N VAL A 580 13.13 9.79 -14.13
CA VAL A 580 12.03 10.27 -13.26
C VAL A 580 11.20 9.07 -12.84
N VAL A 581 11.10 8.83 -11.53
CA VAL A 581 10.25 7.82 -10.91
C VAL A 581 9.17 8.55 -10.13
N LEU A 582 7.91 8.31 -10.51
CA LEU A 582 6.74 8.86 -9.84
C LEU A 582 6.15 7.80 -8.91
N MET A 583 5.85 8.20 -7.68
CA MET A 583 5.03 7.43 -6.75
C MET A 583 5.52 5.99 -6.48
N GLN A 584 6.84 5.87 -6.26
CA GLN A 584 7.61 4.62 -6.28
C GLN A 584 7.09 3.52 -5.35
N ASN A 585 6.52 3.86 -4.20
CA ASN A 585 6.04 2.92 -3.19
C ASN A 585 4.55 3.07 -2.94
N GLY A 586 3.80 3.12 -4.03
CA GLY A 586 2.37 3.08 -4.02
C GLY A 586 1.67 4.43 -3.82
N GLY A 587 1.96 5.39 -4.70
CA GLY A 587 1.15 6.59 -4.99
C GLY A 587 0.55 6.52 -6.42
N ARG A 588 -0.60 7.16 -6.73
CA ARG A 588 -1.23 7.09 -8.07
C ARG A 588 -1.03 8.43 -8.77
N VAL A 589 -0.78 8.40 -10.06
CA VAL A 589 -0.61 9.60 -10.88
C VAL A 589 -1.88 9.77 -11.69
N LEU A 590 -2.61 10.86 -11.45
CA LEU A 590 -3.79 11.24 -12.23
C LEU A 590 -3.42 12.41 -13.15
N VAL A 591 -3.78 12.31 -14.43
CA VAL A 591 -3.49 13.32 -15.46
C VAL A 591 -4.82 13.78 -16.07
N GLY A 592 -5.36 14.90 -15.60
CA GLY A 592 -6.69 15.41 -15.96
C GLY A 592 -7.75 15.13 -14.88
N THR A 593 -9.01 15.49 -15.14
CA THR A 593 -10.11 15.51 -14.12
C THR A 593 -10.82 14.18 -13.88
N THR A 594 -10.17 13.04 -14.10
CA THR A 594 -10.73 11.71 -13.77
C THR A 594 -10.66 11.43 -12.28
N ASN A 595 -11.60 10.65 -11.75
CA ASN A 595 -11.54 10.19 -10.36
C ASN A 595 -10.57 9.00 -10.22
N ASP A 596 -10.01 8.87 -9.02
CA ASP A 596 -8.89 7.96 -8.72
C ASP A 596 -9.24 6.46 -8.59
N ASP A 597 -9.22 5.67 -9.69
CA ASP A 597 -9.85 4.34 -10.02
C ASP A 597 -9.71 3.12 -9.15
N GLY A 598 -8.99 3.26 -8.08
CA GLY A 598 -8.81 2.15 -7.20
C GLY A 598 -7.49 1.39 -7.44
N LYS A 599 -6.84 1.61 -8.58
CA LYS A 599 -6.18 0.42 -9.15
C LYS A 599 -4.96 0.76 -9.96
N ASN A 600 -5.09 1.75 -10.83
CA ASN A 600 -4.07 2.03 -11.82
C ASN A 600 -3.06 3.03 -11.26
N ALA A 601 -1.78 2.72 -11.45
CA ALA A 601 -0.68 3.58 -11.01
C ALA A 601 -0.60 4.91 -11.80
N LEU A 602 -1.11 4.92 -13.03
CA LEU A 602 -1.26 6.11 -13.89
C LEU A 602 -2.66 6.09 -14.54
N GLN A 603 -3.43 7.15 -14.33
CA GLN A 603 -4.71 7.40 -14.98
C GLN A 603 -4.62 8.71 -15.74
N ALA A 604 -5.01 8.75 -17.01
CA ALA A 604 -5.09 9.99 -17.77
C ALA A 604 -6.49 10.16 -18.37
N ASN A 605 -7.12 11.31 -18.15
CA ASN A 605 -8.41 11.69 -18.74
C ASN A 605 -8.28 12.12 -20.21
N GLY A 606 -7.06 12.42 -20.66
CA GLY A 606 -6.73 12.79 -22.04
C GLY A 606 -5.86 11.74 -22.75
N GLY A 607 -5.57 11.97 -24.04
CA GLY A 607 -4.72 11.06 -24.83
C GLY A 607 -3.27 10.98 -24.33
N ILE A 608 -2.67 9.78 -24.40
CA ILE A 608 -1.26 9.51 -24.04
C ILE A 608 -0.48 9.17 -25.31
N ALA A 609 0.58 9.92 -25.62
CA ALA A 609 1.52 9.60 -26.70
C ALA A 609 2.80 8.97 -26.13
N ALA A 610 3.15 7.75 -26.54
CA ALA A 610 4.39 7.07 -26.15
C ALA A 610 5.21 6.69 -27.39
N SER A 611 6.54 6.82 -27.31
CA SER A 611 7.47 6.41 -28.38
C SER A 611 7.85 4.93 -28.35
N GLY A 612 7.41 4.20 -27.32
CA GLY A 612 7.58 2.74 -27.15
C GLY A 612 6.23 2.01 -27.13
N GLY A 613 6.24 0.69 -26.93
CA GLY A 613 5.01 -0.12 -26.88
C GLY A 613 4.12 0.19 -25.68
N ILE A 614 2.80 0.29 -25.89
CA ILE A 614 1.77 0.51 -24.86
C ILE A 614 0.96 -0.80 -24.70
N VAL A 615 0.41 -1.07 -23.50
CA VAL A 615 -0.60 -2.13 -23.25
C VAL A 615 -1.93 -1.49 -22.86
N SER A 616 -2.98 -1.69 -23.67
CA SER A 616 -4.32 -1.13 -23.51
C SER A 616 -5.31 -2.15 -22.96
N ARG A 617 -6.04 -1.75 -21.91
CA ARG A 617 -7.10 -2.54 -21.25
C ARG A 617 -8.51 -1.98 -21.48
N GLY A 618 -8.64 -0.86 -22.19
CA GLY A 618 -9.91 -0.18 -22.51
C GLY A 618 -9.93 0.31 -23.96
N MET A 619 -11.09 0.72 -24.47
CA MET A 619 -11.21 1.29 -25.82
C MET A 619 -10.78 2.77 -25.83
N ASP A 620 -10.17 3.22 -26.92
CA ASP A 620 -10.08 4.64 -27.25
C ASP A 620 -11.47 5.22 -27.64
N GLY A 621 -11.56 6.54 -27.80
CA GLY A 621 -12.81 7.24 -28.17
C GLY A 621 -13.39 6.84 -29.52
N SER A 622 -12.59 6.18 -30.38
CA SER A 622 -12.98 5.65 -31.70
C SER A 622 -13.13 4.12 -31.68
N GLY A 623 -13.09 3.49 -30.51
CA GLY A 623 -13.37 2.07 -30.30
C GLY A 623 -12.21 1.09 -30.52
N ALA A 624 -10.95 1.51 -30.60
CA ALA A 624 -9.80 0.59 -30.71
C ALA A 624 -9.11 0.38 -29.37
N ASN A 625 -8.57 -0.82 -29.11
CA ASN A 625 -7.66 -1.06 -27.98
C ASN A 625 -6.20 -0.79 -28.39
N PHE A 626 -5.80 -1.21 -29.59
CA PHE A 626 -4.48 -0.90 -30.16
C PHE A 626 -4.60 -0.53 -31.62
N ARG A 627 -4.04 0.61 -32.05
CA ARG A 627 -4.10 1.08 -33.43
C ARG A 627 -2.71 1.37 -33.97
N ALA A 628 -2.41 0.83 -35.15
CA ALA A 628 -1.21 1.12 -35.94
C ALA A 628 -1.61 1.94 -37.17
N ILE A 629 -1.07 3.16 -37.29
CA ILE A 629 -1.39 4.09 -38.39
C ILE A 629 -0.23 4.12 -39.38
N GLY A 630 -0.54 4.03 -40.68
CA GLY A 630 0.42 4.16 -41.77
C GLY A 630 -0.23 4.67 -43.05
N GLY A 631 0.24 5.82 -43.55
CA GLY A 631 -0.34 6.45 -44.74
C GLY A 631 -1.80 6.86 -44.53
N GLN A 632 -2.71 6.39 -45.40
CA GLN A 632 -4.13 6.75 -45.37
C GLN A 632 -5.02 5.82 -44.51
N TYR A 633 -4.45 4.81 -43.85
CA TYR A 633 -5.21 3.79 -43.12
C TYR A 633 -4.69 3.61 -41.69
N GLY A 634 -5.60 3.30 -40.76
CA GLY A 634 -5.28 2.72 -39.46
C GLY A 634 -5.69 1.27 -39.41
N ALA A 635 -4.81 0.35 -39.01
CA ALA A 635 -5.11 -1.05 -38.72
C ALA A 635 -5.10 -1.25 -37.20
N PHE A 636 -6.12 -1.90 -36.64
CA PHE A 636 -6.29 -1.90 -35.19
C PHE A 636 -6.97 -3.13 -34.61
N MET A 637 -6.63 -3.44 -33.37
CA MET A 637 -7.28 -4.42 -32.53
C MET A 637 -8.41 -3.78 -31.74
N ARG A 638 -9.61 -4.38 -31.79
CA ARG A 638 -10.76 -3.98 -30.97
C ARG A 638 -11.29 -5.18 -30.22
N ASN A 639 -11.25 -5.13 -28.89
CA ASN A 639 -11.97 -6.04 -28.00
C ASN A 639 -13.26 -5.35 -27.56
N ASP A 640 -14.41 -5.81 -28.05
CA ASP A 640 -15.72 -5.24 -27.73
C ASP A 640 -16.39 -5.81 -26.48
N GLY A 641 -15.65 -6.62 -25.71
CA GLY A 641 -16.15 -7.36 -24.55
C GLY A 641 -16.70 -8.75 -24.89
N THR A 642 -16.93 -9.05 -26.18
CA THR A 642 -17.42 -10.37 -26.63
C THR A 642 -16.50 -10.99 -27.68
N VAL A 643 -15.99 -10.19 -28.61
CA VAL A 643 -15.12 -10.62 -29.71
C VAL A 643 -13.95 -9.64 -29.82
N VAL A 644 -12.76 -10.15 -30.08
CA VAL A 644 -11.61 -9.33 -30.48
C VAL A 644 -11.50 -9.36 -32.00
N TYR A 645 -11.34 -8.20 -32.61
CA TYR A 645 -11.21 -8.03 -34.06
C TYR A 645 -9.86 -7.42 -34.40
N LEU A 646 -9.30 -7.81 -35.54
CA LEU A 646 -8.33 -7.05 -36.32
C LEU A 646 -9.09 -6.30 -37.42
N LEU A 647 -9.12 -4.98 -37.33
CA LEU A 647 -9.92 -4.08 -38.17
C LEU A 647 -9.02 -3.08 -38.91
N SER A 648 -9.62 -2.36 -39.85
CA SER A 648 -8.99 -1.22 -40.52
C SER A 648 -9.98 -0.07 -40.69
N THR A 649 -9.49 1.16 -40.87
CA THR A 649 -10.33 2.34 -41.13
C THR A 649 -10.66 2.52 -42.61
N LYS A 650 -11.53 3.48 -42.93
CA LYS A 650 -11.75 3.96 -44.31
C LYS A 650 -10.51 4.74 -44.77
N ALA A 651 -10.22 4.68 -46.07
CA ALA A 651 -9.10 5.42 -46.68
C ALA A 651 -9.25 6.94 -46.46
N GLY A 652 -8.20 7.60 -45.97
CA GLY A 652 -8.19 9.04 -45.69
C GLY A 652 -8.66 9.41 -44.28
N ASP A 653 -9.10 8.43 -43.49
CA ASP A 653 -9.58 8.59 -42.11
C ASP A 653 -8.84 7.61 -41.18
N ALA A 654 -7.52 7.76 -41.07
CA ALA A 654 -6.65 6.79 -40.39
C ALA A 654 -6.93 6.67 -38.86
N GLU A 655 -7.53 7.68 -38.24
CA GLU A 655 -7.89 7.72 -36.82
C GLU A 655 -9.37 7.45 -36.54
N GLY A 656 -10.21 7.39 -37.58
CA GLY A 656 -11.65 7.21 -37.46
C GLY A 656 -12.10 5.78 -37.14
N LEU A 657 -13.40 5.53 -37.31
CA LEU A 657 -14.05 4.25 -37.04
C LEU A 657 -13.59 3.15 -38.01
N PHE A 658 -13.85 1.89 -37.65
CA PHE A 658 -13.62 0.77 -38.55
C PHE A 658 -14.48 0.89 -39.82
N ASN A 659 -13.94 0.43 -40.95
CA ASN A 659 -14.72 0.19 -42.16
C ASN A 659 -15.53 -1.12 -42.02
N ASP A 660 -16.18 -1.56 -43.10
CA ASP A 660 -17.00 -2.79 -43.10
C ASP A 660 -16.18 -4.08 -43.26
N PHE A 661 -14.86 -3.99 -43.38
CA PHE A 661 -14.01 -5.17 -43.51
C PHE A 661 -13.83 -5.86 -42.16
N ARG A 662 -13.84 -7.20 -42.18
CA ARG A 662 -13.59 -8.03 -41.00
C ARG A 662 -12.49 -9.05 -41.30
N PRO A 663 -11.22 -8.61 -41.46
CA PRO A 663 -10.12 -9.50 -41.84
C PRO A 663 -9.91 -10.68 -40.90
N LEU A 664 -9.96 -10.46 -39.58
CA LEU A 664 -9.80 -11.51 -38.59
C LEU A 664 -10.50 -11.10 -37.29
N SER A 665 -11.16 -12.05 -36.63
CA SER A 665 -11.69 -11.86 -35.28
C SER A 665 -11.73 -13.17 -34.52
N TRP A 666 -11.73 -13.11 -33.19
CA TRP A 666 -12.00 -14.28 -32.36
C TRP A 666 -12.92 -13.95 -31.20
N ASN A 667 -13.86 -14.85 -30.94
CA ASN A 667 -14.75 -14.70 -29.80
C ASN A 667 -13.98 -14.98 -28.51
N LEU A 668 -14.13 -14.14 -27.49
CA LEU A 668 -13.41 -14.28 -26.22
C LEU A 668 -13.91 -15.44 -25.36
N ALA A 669 -15.19 -15.81 -25.51
CA ALA A 669 -15.80 -16.89 -24.76
C ALA A 669 -15.61 -18.26 -25.43
N SER A 670 -15.72 -18.33 -26.77
CA SER A 670 -15.58 -19.61 -27.49
C SER A 670 -14.19 -19.85 -28.06
N GLY A 671 -13.36 -18.81 -28.24
CA GLY A 671 -12.09 -18.90 -28.94
C GLY A 671 -12.21 -19.05 -30.46
N ASP A 672 -13.44 -19.06 -30.99
CA ASP A 672 -13.68 -19.27 -32.43
C ASP A 672 -13.08 -18.14 -33.25
N VAL A 673 -12.14 -18.47 -34.13
CA VAL A 673 -11.52 -17.53 -35.05
C VAL A 673 -12.34 -17.47 -36.35
N THR A 674 -12.77 -16.26 -36.72
CA THR A 674 -13.36 -15.95 -38.03
C THR A 674 -12.36 -15.15 -38.84
N ILE A 675 -12.03 -15.61 -40.05
CA ILE A 675 -11.15 -14.90 -41.00
C ILE A 675 -12.00 -14.45 -42.18
N ALA A 676 -11.85 -13.20 -42.59
CA ALA A 676 -12.62 -12.54 -43.64
C ALA A 676 -14.15 -12.64 -43.42
N GLY A 677 -14.63 -12.27 -42.22
CA GLY A 677 -16.04 -12.35 -41.84
C GLY A 677 -16.99 -11.50 -42.70
N ASN A 678 -16.46 -10.61 -43.53
CA ASN A 678 -17.20 -9.85 -44.54
C ASN A 678 -17.20 -10.51 -45.95
N GLY A 679 -16.69 -11.75 -46.07
CA GLY A 679 -16.68 -12.52 -47.32
C GLY A 679 -15.52 -12.22 -48.27
N SER A 680 -14.45 -11.57 -47.80
CA SER A 680 -13.24 -11.32 -48.62
C SER A 680 -12.37 -12.57 -48.80
N SER A 681 -11.52 -12.62 -49.84
CA SER A 681 -10.63 -13.77 -50.07
C SER A 681 -9.50 -13.84 -49.02
N THR A 682 -9.15 -15.07 -48.59
CA THR A 682 -8.03 -15.35 -47.67
C THR A 682 -6.98 -16.20 -48.39
N VAL A 683 -5.70 -15.83 -48.29
CA VAL A 683 -4.57 -16.59 -48.88
C VAL A 683 -3.68 -17.14 -47.78
N VAL A 684 -3.44 -18.46 -47.78
CA VAL A 684 -2.48 -19.14 -46.88
C VAL A 684 -1.31 -19.60 -47.74
N GLY A 685 -0.13 -18.99 -47.57
CA GLY A 685 1.05 -19.24 -48.41
C GLY A 685 1.77 -20.58 -48.18
N GLY A 686 1.28 -21.40 -47.24
CA GLY A 686 1.79 -22.73 -46.90
C GLY A 686 0.66 -23.73 -46.65
N THR A 687 0.97 -24.90 -46.09
CA THR A 687 -0.03 -25.94 -45.81
C THR A 687 -1.03 -25.51 -44.74
N LEU A 688 -2.34 -25.60 -45.03
CA LEU A 688 -3.41 -25.44 -44.05
C LEU A 688 -3.78 -26.82 -43.46
N THR A 689 -3.49 -27.03 -42.18
CA THR A 689 -3.84 -28.28 -41.45
C THR A 689 -5.03 -28.02 -40.53
N THR A 690 -6.11 -28.80 -40.66
CA THR A 690 -7.30 -28.70 -39.81
C THR A 690 -7.40 -29.91 -38.88
N LEU A 691 -7.54 -29.67 -37.58
CA LEU A 691 -7.74 -30.73 -36.58
C LEU A 691 -9.18 -31.29 -36.56
N GLY A 692 -10.14 -30.55 -37.13
CA GLY A 692 -11.54 -30.96 -37.29
C GLY A 692 -12.02 -30.86 -38.75
N ALA A 693 -13.31 -31.12 -38.99
CA ALA A 693 -13.89 -31.09 -40.33
C ALA A 693 -13.92 -29.67 -40.93
N LEU A 694 -13.35 -29.49 -42.12
CA LEU A 694 -13.44 -28.26 -42.89
C LEU A 694 -14.84 -28.10 -43.49
N LYS A 695 -15.68 -27.23 -42.91
CA LYS A 695 -17.00 -26.89 -43.45
C LYS A 695 -16.88 -25.78 -44.49
N LEU A 696 -17.38 -25.99 -45.70
CA LEU A 696 -17.26 -25.06 -46.83
C LEU A 696 -18.65 -24.63 -47.30
N ASN A 697 -18.92 -23.33 -47.23
CA ASN A 697 -20.18 -22.70 -47.62
C ASN A 697 -21.46 -23.47 -47.19
N PRO A 698 -21.68 -23.67 -45.87
CA PRO A 698 -22.74 -24.55 -45.35
C PRO A 698 -24.18 -24.09 -45.70
N SER A 699 -24.37 -22.88 -46.22
CA SER A 699 -25.64 -22.32 -46.68
C SER A 699 -25.79 -22.29 -48.21
N GLY A 700 -24.82 -22.82 -48.95
CA GLY A 700 -24.82 -22.89 -50.41
C GLY A 700 -23.99 -24.07 -50.92
N GLU A 701 -23.45 -23.97 -52.14
CA GLU A 701 -22.53 -24.98 -52.65
C GLU A 701 -21.11 -24.72 -52.14
N GLY A 702 -20.55 -25.68 -51.39
CA GLY A 702 -19.14 -25.65 -50.96
C GLY A 702 -18.23 -26.19 -52.06
N VAL A 703 -17.11 -25.53 -52.35
CA VAL A 703 -16.22 -25.87 -53.47
C VAL A 703 -14.75 -25.95 -53.01
N ILE A 704 -14.04 -27.05 -53.32
CA ILE A 704 -12.58 -27.22 -53.14
C ILE A 704 -11.92 -27.46 -54.48
N ARG A 705 -11.08 -26.53 -54.94
CA ARG A 705 -10.23 -26.70 -56.13
C ARG A 705 -8.89 -27.30 -55.72
N ALA A 706 -8.48 -28.40 -56.37
CA ALA A 706 -7.24 -29.12 -56.02
C ALA A 706 -6.37 -29.37 -57.27
N GLY A 707 -5.17 -28.76 -57.31
CA GLY A 707 -4.19 -28.92 -58.38
C GLY A 707 -4.34 -27.94 -59.55
N SER A 708 -3.55 -28.14 -60.62
CA SER A 708 -3.52 -27.25 -61.80
C SER A 708 -4.66 -27.46 -62.81
N ASN A 709 -5.58 -28.40 -62.55
CA ASN A 709 -6.77 -28.62 -63.39
C ASN A 709 -7.92 -27.69 -62.95
N ASP A 710 -8.95 -27.57 -63.78
CA ASP A 710 -10.10 -26.70 -63.54
C ASP A 710 -11.21 -27.34 -62.68
N GLY A 711 -10.97 -28.53 -62.12
CA GLY A 711 -11.92 -29.33 -61.37
C GLY A 711 -11.99 -29.02 -59.88
N TYR A 712 -13.11 -29.38 -59.27
CA TYR A 712 -13.37 -29.16 -57.86
C TYR A 712 -14.29 -30.20 -57.22
N PHE A 713 -14.08 -30.46 -55.92
CA PHE A 713 -15.06 -31.16 -55.10
C PHE A 713 -16.17 -30.20 -54.69
N PHE A 714 -17.41 -30.63 -54.78
CA PHE A 714 -18.58 -29.82 -54.49
C PHE A 714 -19.64 -30.54 -53.66
N GLY A 715 -20.45 -29.78 -52.92
CA GLY A 715 -21.60 -30.30 -52.20
C GLY A 715 -22.68 -29.25 -52.04
N ASN A 716 -23.91 -29.59 -52.39
CA ASN A 716 -25.10 -28.76 -52.28
C ASN A 716 -26.32 -29.58 -51.81
N LEU A 717 -27.50 -28.94 -51.74
CA LEU A 717 -28.73 -29.53 -51.22
C LEU A 717 -29.24 -30.73 -52.05
N ASP A 718 -28.92 -30.76 -53.34
CA ASP A 718 -29.39 -31.78 -54.29
C ASP A 718 -28.37 -32.89 -54.52
N ARG A 719 -27.06 -32.58 -54.46
CA ARG A 719 -25.99 -33.55 -54.72
C ARG A 719 -24.62 -33.13 -54.16
N CYS A 720 -23.73 -34.12 -53.98
CA CYS A 720 -22.33 -33.90 -53.60
C CYS A 720 -21.36 -34.83 -54.35
N GLY A 721 -20.16 -34.36 -54.70
CA GLY A 721 -19.23 -35.12 -55.54
C GLY A 721 -18.03 -34.33 -56.08
N TRP A 722 -17.36 -34.84 -57.12
CA TRP A 722 -16.33 -34.14 -57.89
C TRP A 722 -16.89 -33.69 -59.23
N TYR A 723 -16.55 -32.48 -59.68
CA TYR A 723 -16.92 -31.94 -60.99
C TYR A 723 -15.75 -31.17 -61.62
N SER A 724 -15.48 -31.43 -62.91
CA SER A 724 -14.60 -30.59 -63.75
C SER A 724 -15.33 -30.23 -65.05
N PRO A 725 -15.36 -28.95 -65.44
CA PRO A 725 -15.94 -28.53 -66.71
C PRO A 725 -15.32 -29.23 -67.92
N THR A 726 -14.04 -29.60 -67.85
CA THR A 726 -13.31 -30.24 -68.95
C THR A 726 -13.10 -31.76 -68.78
N LYS A 727 -13.40 -32.36 -67.61
CA LYS A 727 -13.09 -33.78 -67.30
C LYS A 727 -14.25 -34.63 -66.73
N GLY A 728 -15.44 -34.09 -66.46
CA GLY A 728 -16.63 -34.87 -66.04
C GLY A 728 -16.86 -34.96 -64.51
N SER A 729 -17.78 -35.82 -64.05
CA SER A 729 -18.21 -35.88 -62.63
C SER A 729 -18.50 -37.26 -62.03
N PHE A 730 -18.40 -37.36 -60.70
CA PHE A 730 -18.97 -38.44 -59.90
C PHE A 730 -19.60 -37.84 -58.64
N GLN A 731 -20.84 -38.19 -58.33
CA GLN A 731 -21.66 -37.47 -57.36
C GLN A 731 -22.85 -38.28 -56.83
N TYR A 732 -23.14 -38.14 -55.54
CA TYR A 732 -24.32 -38.68 -54.89
C TYR A 732 -25.49 -37.71 -55.01
N HIS A 733 -26.64 -38.17 -55.50
CA HIS A 733 -27.86 -37.37 -55.65
C HIS A 733 -28.78 -37.58 -54.46
N HIS A 734 -29.00 -36.55 -53.66
CA HIS A 734 -29.72 -36.62 -52.41
C HIS A 734 -31.22 -36.93 -52.58
N ALA A 735 -31.88 -36.34 -53.59
CA ALA A 735 -33.31 -36.57 -53.85
C ALA A 735 -33.59 -38.01 -54.34
N GLU A 736 -32.73 -38.52 -55.22
CA GLU A 736 -32.81 -39.88 -55.77
C GLU A 736 -32.18 -40.91 -54.82
N ARG A 737 -31.47 -40.46 -53.78
CA ARG A 737 -30.68 -41.25 -52.82
C ARG A 737 -29.69 -42.22 -53.50
N ALA A 738 -29.23 -41.84 -54.68
CA ALA A 738 -28.45 -42.70 -55.55
C ALA A 738 -27.05 -42.11 -55.76
N LEU A 739 -26.03 -42.94 -55.52
CA LEU A 739 -24.67 -42.63 -55.94
C LEU A 739 -24.59 -42.74 -57.46
N LYS A 740 -24.03 -41.73 -58.14
CA LYS A 740 -23.98 -41.64 -59.59
C LYS A 740 -22.61 -41.26 -60.14
N VAL A 741 -22.25 -41.77 -61.32
CA VAL A 741 -21.07 -41.34 -62.09
C VAL A 741 -21.54 -40.78 -63.43
N ASN A 742 -21.20 -39.53 -63.74
CA ASN A 742 -21.79 -38.75 -64.84
C ASN A 742 -23.32 -38.90 -64.91
N ASP A 743 -24.00 -38.75 -63.76
CA ASP A 743 -25.45 -38.86 -63.55
C ASP A 743 -26.09 -40.26 -63.75
N LYS A 744 -25.31 -41.36 -63.73
CA LYS A 744 -25.81 -42.76 -63.84
C LYS A 744 -25.70 -43.57 -62.52
N VAL A 745 -26.75 -44.31 -62.11
CA VAL A 745 -26.94 -44.97 -60.78
C VAL A 745 -26.04 -46.19 -60.52
N VAL A 746 -25.55 -46.32 -59.28
CA VAL A 746 -24.74 -47.45 -58.76
C VAL A 746 -25.60 -48.48 -58.00
N TRP A 747 -25.24 -49.78 -58.06
CA TRP A 747 -25.97 -50.96 -57.51
C TRP A 747 -26.08 -51.02 -55.96
N HIS A 748 -27.27 -51.36 -55.38
CA HIS A 748 -27.49 -51.67 -53.93
C HIS A 748 -28.78 -52.49 -53.63
N GLU A 749 -28.87 -53.06 -52.42
CA GLU A 749 -29.89 -54.04 -51.93
C GLU A 749 -31.36 -53.58 -51.91
N GLY A 750 -31.65 -52.29 -52.11
CA GLY A 750 -33.04 -51.76 -52.21
C GLY A 750 -33.78 -52.13 -53.51
N ASN A 751 -33.19 -53.02 -54.32
CA ASN A 751 -33.65 -53.45 -55.63
C ASN A 751 -34.03 -54.98 -55.67
N LEU A 752 -33.79 -55.82 -54.62
CA LEU A 752 -34.36 -57.20 -54.44
C LEU A 752 -34.09 -57.87 -53.03
N THR A 753 -34.93 -58.85 -52.58
CA THR A 753 -35.19 -59.49 -51.21
C THR A 753 -34.10 -60.32 -50.43
N PRO A 754 -34.13 -60.48 -49.06
CA PRO A 754 -33.09 -61.20 -48.26
C PRO A 754 -33.58 -62.40 -47.38
N LEU A 755 -33.00 -63.61 -47.50
CA LEU A 755 -32.70 -64.63 -46.45
C LEU A 755 -32.15 -65.93 -47.10
N ASP A 756 -30.84 -66.10 -47.12
CA ASP A 756 -30.13 -67.25 -47.72
C ASP A 756 -30.03 -68.44 -46.74
N ARG A 757 -30.25 -69.69 -47.19
CA ARG A 757 -30.25 -70.92 -46.38
C ARG A 757 -28.85 -71.34 -45.90
N ASN A 758 -27.77 -70.82 -46.47
CA ASN A 758 -26.41 -71.20 -46.12
C ASN A 758 -25.63 -70.12 -45.35
N LEU A 759 -26.15 -68.89 -45.30
CA LEU A 759 -25.57 -67.76 -44.55
C LEU A 759 -26.51 -67.18 -43.47
N GLY A 760 -27.82 -67.43 -43.57
CA GLY A 760 -28.84 -66.86 -42.69
C GLY A 760 -29.22 -65.42 -43.05
N GLY A 761 -30.09 -64.82 -42.24
CA GLY A 761 -30.35 -63.38 -42.26
C GLY A 761 -31.47 -62.94 -41.31
N GLN A 762 -31.76 -61.64 -41.33
CA GLN A 762 -32.56 -60.97 -40.31
C GLN A 762 -33.93 -60.51 -40.86
N VAL A 763 -35.00 -60.75 -40.09
CA VAL A 763 -36.35 -60.24 -40.39
C VAL A 763 -36.59 -58.99 -39.56
N ASN A 764 -36.67 -57.84 -40.23
CA ASN A 764 -36.74 -56.53 -39.57
C ASN A 764 -38.19 -56.04 -39.29
N GLY A 765 -39.20 -56.85 -39.64
CA GLY A 765 -40.61 -56.61 -39.28
C GLY A 765 -41.04 -57.41 -38.05
N THR A 766 -42.19 -57.07 -37.45
CA THR A 766 -42.74 -57.81 -36.30
C THR A 766 -42.98 -59.28 -36.67
N LEU A 767 -42.35 -60.20 -35.93
CA LEU A 767 -42.57 -61.64 -36.05
C LEU A 767 -43.61 -62.11 -35.02
N THR A 768 -44.81 -62.48 -35.48
CA THR A 768 -45.87 -63.04 -34.64
C THR A 768 -45.86 -64.58 -34.71
N LEU A 769 -45.65 -65.25 -33.58
CA LEU A 769 -45.72 -66.71 -33.46
C LEU A 769 -47.07 -67.11 -32.84
N TYR A 770 -47.89 -67.85 -33.59
CA TYR A 770 -49.24 -68.27 -33.17
C TYR A 770 -49.42 -69.78 -33.27
N GLY A 771 -50.03 -70.37 -32.24
CA GLY A 771 -50.51 -71.75 -32.27
C GLY A 771 -51.63 -71.94 -31.25
N PRO A 772 -52.64 -72.79 -31.53
CA PRO A 772 -53.73 -73.05 -30.59
C PRO A 772 -53.30 -73.96 -29.43
N GLY A 773 -53.72 -73.65 -28.19
CA GLY A 773 -53.46 -74.43 -26.97
C GLY A 773 -52.90 -73.60 -25.80
N GLU A 774 -52.84 -74.19 -24.60
CA GLU A 774 -52.43 -73.52 -23.35
C GLU A 774 -51.08 -72.81 -23.44
N TYR A 775 -50.15 -73.36 -24.22
CA TYR A 775 -48.84 -72.79 -24.53
C TYR A 775 -48.60 -72.73 -26.03
N GLY A 776 -49.61 -72.47 -26.87
CA GLY A 776 -49.51 -72.73 -28.31
C GLY A 776 -48.54 -71.81 -29.09
N SER A 777 -48.16 -70.66 -28.54
CA SER A 777 -47.17 -69.75 -29.11
C SER A 777 -45.85 -69.82 -28.35
N GLN A 778 -44.93 -70.67 -28.82
CA GLN A 778 -43.61 -70.90 -28.20
C GLN A 778 -42.48 -70.61 -29.18
N LEU A 779 -41.43 -69.99 -28.67
CA LEU A 779 -40.11 -69.98 -29.30
C LEU A 779 -39.20 -70.90 -28.48
N VAL A 780 -38.90 -72.07 -29.05
CA VAL A 780 -38.02 -73.07 -28.45
C VAL A 780 -36.61 -72.86 -28.96
N LEU A 781 -35.69 -72.58 -28.04
CA LEU A 781 -34.27 -72.44 -28.36
C LEU A 781 -33.61 -73.78 -28.06
N ASN A 782 -33.24 -74.53 -29.09
CA ASN A 782 -32.65 -75.86 -28.93
C ASN A 782 -31.16 -75.82 -29.22
N ALA A 783 -30.35 -76.04 -28.18
CA ALA A 783 -28.92 -76.24 -28.31
C ALA A 783 -28.57 -77.64 -27.80
N ASN A 784 -28.36 -78.60 -28.72
CA ASN A 784 -27.98 -79.98 -28.43
C ASN A 784 -28.77 -80.65 -27.29
N GLY A 785 -30.09 -80.50 -27.29
CA GLY A 785 -30.99 -81.14 -26.31
C GLY A 785 -31.33 -80.28 -25.09
N TYR A 786 -30.65 -79.14 -24.88
CA TYR A 786 -31.09 -78.12 -23.93
C TYR A 786 -32.11 -77.21 -24.61
N THR A 787 -33.35 -77.22 -24.11
CA THR A 787 -34.51 -76.61 -24.80
C THR A 787 -35.30 -75.59 -23.94
N PRO A 788 -34.65 -74.54 -23.41
CA PRO A 788 -35.38 -73.45 -22.77
C PRO A 788 -36.32 -72.79 -23.79
N ARG A 789 -37.43 -72.25 -23.28
CA ARG A 789 -38.44 -71.67 -24.15
C ARG A 789 -39.02 -70.39 -23.60
N ILE A 790 -39.37 -69.53 -24.54
CA ILE A 790 -40.17 -68.34 -24.34
C ILE A 790 -41.57 -68.68 -24.83
N GLN A 791 -42.57 -68.56 -23.96
CA GLN A 791 -43.93 -68.95 -24.28
C GLN A 791 -44.95 -68.05 -23.61
N ALA A 792 -46.12 -67.92 -24.23
CA ALA A 792 -47.28 -67.32 -23.58
C ALA A 792 -48.17 -68.42 -23.00
N LYS A 793 -48.70 -68.20 -21.80
CA LYS A 793 -49.66 -69.09 -21.14
C LYS A 793 -51.05 -68.48 -21.19
N ALA A 794 -51.96 -69.15 -21.87
CA ALA A 794 -53.27 -68.60 -22.19
C ALA A 794 -54.19 -68.46 -20.96
N SER A 795 -54.20 -69.42 -20.03
CA SER A 795 -55.14 -69.40 -18.89
C SER A 795 -54.88 -68.32 -17.85
N THR A 796 -53.62 -67.86 -17.71
CA THR A 796 -53.24 -66.81 -16.75
C THR A 796 -52.84 -65.49 -17.40
N GLN A 797 -52.88 -65.41 -18.74
CA GLN A 797 -52.52 -64.22 -19.52
C GLN A 797 -51.10 -63.72 -19.19
N GLU A 798 -50.14 -64.64 -19.24
CA GLU A 798 -48.76 -64.38 -18.85
C GLU A 798 -47.79 -64.75 -19.97
N TRP A 799 -46.81 -63.88 -20.22
CA TRP A 799 -45.62 -64.22 -20.98
C TRP A 799 -44.54 -64.74 -20.04
N MET A 800 -43.94 -65.88 -20.39
CA MET A 800 -43.11 -66.65 -19.48
C MET A 800 -41.81 -67.10 -20.16
N VAL A 801 -40.73 -67.02 -19.39
CA VAL A 801 -39.47 -67.70 -19.70
C VAL A 801 -39.35 -68.91 -18.80
N THR A 802 -39.36 -70.09 -19.41
CA THR A 802 -39.46 -71.39 -18.73
C THR A 802 -38.20 -72.23 -18.92
N ASN A 803 -37.89 -73.05 -17.91
CA ASN A 803 -36.72 -73.92 -17.93
C ASN A 803 -36.81 -75.01 -19.02
N GLY A 804 -35.68 -75.64 -19.35
CA GLY A 804 -35.59 -76.61 -20.46
C GLY A 804 -36.50 -77.85 -20.34
N ALA A 805 -36.85 -78.25 -19.11
CA ALA A 805 -37.79 -79.33 -18.86
C ALA A 805 -39.27 -78.92 -19.01
N ASN A 806 -39.55 -77.63 -19.25
CA ASN A 806 -40.88 -77.04 -19.36
C ASN A 806 -41.79 -77.33 -18.15
N SER A 807 -41.22 -77.33 -16.94
CA SER A 807 -41.94 -77.64 -15.70
C SER A 807 -42.02 -76.47 -14.74
N ALA A 808 -41.26 -75.39 -14.99
CA ALA A 808 -41.27 -74.20 -14.13
C ALA A 808 -40.83 -72.90 -14.84
N ALA A 809 -41.38 -71.77 -14.38
CA ALA A 809 -41.09 -70.44 -14.87
C ALA A 809 -39.99 -69.74 -14.05
N ASN A 810 -39.05 -69.11 -14.75
CA ASN A 810 -37.98 -68.30 -14.14
C ASN A 810 -38.30 -66.80 -14.18
N LEU A 811 -39.13 -66.38 -15.13
CA LEU A 811 -39.66 -65.03 -15.28
C LEU A 811 -41.10 -65.11 -15.77
N VAL A 812 -41.98 -64.34 -15.14
CA VAL A 812 -43.41 -64.24 -15.49
C VAL A 812 -43.74 -62.76 -15.63
N VAL A 813 -44.36 -62.41 -16.74
CA VAL A 813 -44.87 -61.06 -16.99
C VAL A 813 -46.35 -61.19 -17.32
N SER A 814 -47.23 -60.70 -16.45
CA SER A 814 -48.67 -60.74 -16.69
C SER A 814 -49.12 -59.59 -17.59
N ASP A 815 -50.27 -59.74 -18.25
CA ASP A 815 -50.85 -58.73 -19.15
C ASP A 815 -51.13 -57.38 -18.46
N ASN A 816 -51.23 -57.38 -17.13
CA ASN A 816 -51.40 -56.16 -16.33
C ASN A 816 -50.06 -55.46 -16.02
N GLY A 817 -48.95 -55.91 -16.61
CA GLY A 817 -47.63 -55.29 -16.50
C GLY A 817 -46.84 -55.67 -15.24
N LEU A 818 -47.28 -56.69 -14.49
CA LEU A 818 -46.56 -57.15 -13.30
C LEU A 818 -45.48 -58.16 -13.71
N VAL A 819 -44.22 -57.79 -13.45
CA VAL A 819 -43.04 -58.64 -13.69
C VAL A 819 -42.66 -59.35 -12.40
N ASN A 820 -42.79 -60.67 -12.36
CA ASN A 820 -42.48 -61.53 -11.23
C ASN A 820 -41.34 -62.50 -11.55
N PHE A 821 -40.43 -62.69 -10.59
CA PHE A 821 -39.33 -63.66 -10.67
C PHE A 821 -39.56 -64.74 -9.60
N PRO A 822 -40.37 -65.78 -9.89
CA PRO A 822 -41.01 -66.59 -8.85
C PRO A 822 -40.07 -67.55 -8.13
N ARG A 823 -38.83 -67.71 -8.62
CA ARG A 823 -37.87 -68.72 -8.14
C ARG A 823 -36.57 -68.14 -7.59
N ALA A 824 -36.18 -66.92 -7.97
CA ALA A 824 -34.99 -66.24 -7.48
C ALA A 824 -35.05 -64.74 -7.81
N ARG A 825 -34.43 -63.89 -6.98
CA ARG A 825 -34.34 -62.43 -7.25
C ARG A 825 -33.36 -62.14 -8.40
N PRO A 826 -33.53 -61.04 -9.14
CA PRO A 826 -32.58 -60.66 -10.18
C PRO A 826 -31.20 -60.37 -9.58
N GLN A 827 -30.17 -61.07 -10.03
CA GLN A 827 -28.78 -60.77 -9.68
C GLN A 827 -28.09 -60.04 -10.82
N TRP A 828 -27.37 -59.00 -10.49
CA TRP A 828 -26.52 -58.28 -11.44
C TRP A 828 -25.14 -58.95 -11.47
N ALA A 829 -24.35 -58.69 -12.51
CA ALA A 829 -23.03 -59.29 -12.68
C ALA A 829 -22.17 -59.10 -11.41
N GLY A 830 -21.64 -60.20 -10.88
CA GLY A 830 -20.88 -60.22 -9.61
C GLY A 830 -21.67 -60.70 -8.37
N GLY A 831 -22.93 -61.10 -8.51
CA GLY A 831 -23.73 -61.69 -7.41
C GLY A 831 -24.45 -60.67 -6.51
N LEU A 832 -24.40 -59.39 -6.87
CA LEU A 832 -25.03 -58.30 -6.12
C LEU A 832 -26.53 -58.19 -6.45
N THR A 833 -27.32 -57.93 -5.41
CA THR A 833 -28.77 -57.73 -5.53
C THR A 833 -29.06 -56.22 -5.69
N PRO A 834 -29.92 -55.79 -6.62
CA PRO A 834 -30.24 -54.38 -6.78
C PRO A 834 -30.99 -53.83 -5.54
N TYR A 835 -30.53 -52.67 -5.04
CA TYR A 835 -31.06 -51.83 -3.94
C TYR A 835 -30.64 -52.10 -2.48
N ASP A 836 -29.58 -52.87 -2.19
CA ASP A 836 -29.10 -53.02 -0.79
C ASP A 836 -27.57 -52.94 -0.61
N THR A 837 -26.82 -52.59 -1.65
CA THR A 837 -25.34 -52.55 -1.59
C THR A 837 -24.76 -51.18 -1.91
N GLY A 838 -25.28 -50.15 -1.23
CA GLY A 838 -24.55 -48.92 -0.93
C GLY A 838 -24.12 -48.01 -2.10
N ASN A 839 -24.58 -48.27 -3.33
CA ASN A 839 -24.11 -47.55 -4.51
C ASN A 839 -25.07 -46.50 -5.11
N PHE A 840 -26.30 -46.37 -4.59
CA PHE A 840 -27.15 -45.18 -4.80
C PHE A 840 -28.38 -45.25 -3.87
N ASP A 841 -28.58 -44.25 -2.99
CA ASP A 841 -29.87 -43.97 -2.36
C ASP A 841 -30.44 -42.73 -3.06
N PRO A 842 -31.51 -42.83 -3.86
CA PRO A 842 -32.07 -41.69 -4.58
C PRO A 842 -32.70 -40.62 -3.65
N ASN A 843 -32.82 -40.90 -2.36
CA ASN A 843 -33.23 -39.94 -1.34
C ASN A 843 -32.06 -39.37 -0.50
N ALA A 844 -30.82 -39.85 -0.67
CA ALA A 844 -29.66 -39.33 0.06
C ALA A 844 -28.71 -38.54 -0.84
N LYS A 845 -28.45 -37.29 -0.43
CA LYS A 845 -27.52 -36.34 -1.06
C LYS A 845 -26.09 -36.87 -1.07
N VAL A 846 -25.23 -36.21 -1.85
CA VAL A 846 -23.76 -36.33 -1.91
C VAL A 846 -23.17 -36.44 -0.49
N ASN A 847 -22.93 -37.66 -0.02
CA ASN A 847 -22.71 -37.94 1.40
C ASN A 847 -21.47 -38.81 1.67
N LYS A 848 -20.57 -39.00 0.69
CA LYS A 848 -19.29 -39.68 0.93
C LYS A 848 -18.13 -38.69 0.80
N ALA A 849 -17.21 -38.75 1.76
CA ALA A 849 -16.00 -37.93 1.74
C ALA A 849 -15.18 -38.24 0.48
N GLY A 850 -14.94 -37.23 -0.36
CA GLY A 850 -14.25 -37.36 -1.64
C GLY A 850 -15.14 -37.28 -2.88
N ASP A 851 -16.48 -37.25 -2.72
CA ASP A 851 -17.39 -37.04 -3.84
C ASP A 851 -17.09 -35.69 -4.53
N THR A 852 -16.78 -35.73 -5.83
CA THR A 852 -16.34 -34.56 -6.60
C THR A 852 -17.32 -34.29 -7.75
N MET A 853 -18.11 -33.21 -7.66
CA MET A 853 -18.95 -32.77 -8.79
C MET A 853 -18.11 -32.06 -9.85
N THR A 854 -18.05 -32.56 -11.08
CA THR A 854 -17.09 -32.08 -12.11
C THR A 854 -17.58 -30.92 -12.98
N GLY A 855 -18.86 -30.53 -12.87
CA GLY A 855 -19.43 -29.34 -13.51
C GLY A 855 -19.94 -28.29 -12.51
N ASP A 856 -20.54 -27.21 -13.01
CA ASP A 856 -21.13 -26.16 -12.18
C ASP A 856 -22.15 -26.74 -11.19
N LEU A 857 -21.94 -26.53 -9.88
CA LEU A 857 -22.99 -26.73 -8.90
C LEU A 857 -24.01 -25.59 -9.01
N ARG A 858 -25.01 -25.77 -9.87
CA ARG A 858 -26.09 -24.79 -10.08
C ARG A 858 -27.13 -24.90 -8.99
N VAL A 859 -27.08 -23.98 -8.02
CA VAL A 859 -28.10 -23.85 -6.99
C VAL A 859 -29.22 -22.93 -7.48
N LYS A 860 -30.31 -23.53 -7.98
CA LYS A 860 -31.46 -22.77 -8.50
C LYS A 860 -32.31 -22.22 -7.35
N GLN A 861 -32.45 -20.90 -7.30
CA GLN A 861 -33.41 -20.25 -6.40
C GLN A 861 -34.83 -20.40 -6.96
N PRO A 862 -35.83 -20.74 -6.13
CA PRO A 862 -37.23 -20.61 -6.50
C PRO A 862 -37.64 -19.12 -6.51
N ASN A 863 -38.44 -18.72 -7.49
CA ASN A 863 -38.91 -17.32 -7.60
C ASN A 863 -39.64 -16.89 -6.32
N ASN A 864 -39.31 -15.69 -5.82
CA ASN A 864 -39.99 -14.98 -4.72
C ASN A 864 -39.93 -15.64 -3.32
N THR A 865 -38.91 -16.46 -3.02
CA THR A 865 -38.79 -17.16 -1.71
C THR A 865 -37.36 -17.17 -1.14
N ASP A 866 -37.19 -17.83 0.01
CA ASP A 866 -35.98 -17.94 0.84
C ASP A 866 -34.66 -18.18 0.10
N ALA A 867 -33.57 -17.69 0.70
CA ALA A 867 -32.22 -17.86 0.18
C ALA A 867 -31.88 -19.34 -0.12
N ARG A 868 -31.13 -19.55 -1.21
CA ARG A 868 -30.56 -20.85 -1.59
C ARG A 868 -29.08 -20.69 -1.89
N GLY A 869 -28.30 -21.68 -1.48
CA GLY A 869 -26.84 -21.61 -1.55
C GLY A 869 -26.13 -22.89 -1.14
N LEU A 870 -24.81 -22.87 -1.18
CA LEU A 870 -23.92 -23.96 -0.77
C LEU A 870 -23.62 -23.86 0.73
N VAL A 871 -24.01 -24.89 1.48
CA VAL A 871 -23.71 -25.00 2.92
C VAL A 871 -22.41 -25.79 3.10
N LEU A 872 -21.43 -25.17 3.75
CA LEU A 872 -20.26 -25.84 4.30
C LEU A 872 -20.63 -26.28 5.71
N ALA A 873 -20.72 -27.58 5.97
CA ALA A 873 -21.12 -28.13 7.27
C ALA A 873 -19.91 -28.59 8.09
N ARG A 874 -20.02 -28.47 9.42
CA ARG A 874 -19.09 -29.08 10.37
C ARG A 874 -19.34 -30.59 10.45
N ALA A 875 -18.40 -31.31 11.06
CA ALA A 875 -18.51 -32.76 11.25
C ALA A 875 -19.75 -33.18 12.07
N ASP A 876 -20.28 -32.29 12.92
CA ASP A 876 -21.52 -32.49 13.68
C ASP A 876 -22.80 -32.17 12.87
N SER A 877 -22.68 -31.93 11.57
CA SER A 877 -23.75 -31.54 10.65
C SER A 877 -24.36 -30.15 10.87
N THR A 878 -23.83 -29.34 11.80
CA THR A 878 -24.19 -27.91 11.88
C THR A 878 -23.54 -27.14 10.73
N ALA A 879 -24.20 -26.10 10.19
CA ALA A 879 -23.59 -25.30 9.13
C ALA A 879 -22.43 -24.45 9.70
N GLN A 880 -21.26 -24.52 9.07
CA GLN A 880 -20.11 -23.65 9.38
C GLN A 880 -20.24 -22.31 8.66
N ALA A 881 -20.56 -22.37 7.36
CA ALA A 881 -20.77 -21.22 6.51
C ALA A 881 -21.78 -21.55 5.41
N TRP A 882 -22.47 -20.53 4.91
CA TRP A 882 -23.41 -20.64 3.81
C TRP A 882 -23.16 -19.53 2.81
N ILE A 883 -22.93 -19.93 1.56
CA ILE A 883 -22.77 -19.00 0.44
C ILE A 883 -24.07 -19.05 -0.34
N HIS A 884 -24.89 -18.01 -0.25
CA HIS A 884 -26.25 -18.00 -0.80
C HIS A 884 -26.55 -16.73 -1.58
N GLY A 885 -27.59 -16.77 -2.39
CA GLY A 885 -28.25 -15.58 -2.88
C GLY A 885 -29.73 -15.61 -2.55
N THR A 886 -30.38 -14.45 -2.68
CA THR A 886 -31.81 -14.31 -2.50
C THR A 886 -32.40 -13.37 -3.55
N ALA A 887 -33.53 -13.76 -4.12
CA ALA A 887 -34.38 -12.87 -4.92
C ALA A 887 -35.19 -11.94 -4.00
N ASN A 888 -35.49 -12.38 -2.77
CA ASN A 888 -36.10 -11.57 -1.73
C ASN A 888 -35.00 -10.80 -0.98
N GLY A 889 -34.67 -9.59 -1.46
CA GLY A 889 -33.59 -8.75 -0.94
C GLY A 889 -32.48 -8.40 -1.94
N ASN A 890 -32.50 -8.99 -3.14
CA ASN A 890 -31.57 -8.71 -4.25
C ASN A 890 -30.08 -8.70 -3.83
N TYR A 891 -29.59 -9.80 -3.25
CA TYR A 891 -28.17 -9.92 -2.91
C TYR A 891 -27.64 -11.36 -3.00
N SER A 892 -26.32 -11.47 -3.09
CA SER A 892 -25.53 -12.66 -2.76
C SER A 892 -24.74 -12.43 -1.47
N ALA A 893 -24.52 -13.45 -0.66
CA ALA A 893 -23.93 -13.27 0.67
C ALA A 893 -23.21 -14.52 1.18
N TRP A 894 -22.29 -14.27 2.11
CA TRP A 894 -21.72 -15.27 3.00
C TRP A 894 -22.39 -15.10 4.36
N ALA A 895 -23.08 -16.12 4.88
CA ALA A 895 -23.50 -16.27 6.27
C ALA A 895 -22.59 -17.23 7.07
N THR A 896 -22.39 -16.96 8.36
CA THR A 896 -21.74 -17.90 9.29
C THR A 896 -22.72 -18.29 10.39
N MET A 897 -22.57 -19.49 10.96
CA MET A 897 -23.43 -19.97 12.04
C MET A 897 -22.65 -19.97 13.36
N ASN A 898 -23.33 -19.60 14.46
CA ASN A 898 -22.85 -19.85 15.81
C ASN A 898 -22.60 -21.36 16.03
N PRO A 899 -21.76 -21.75 17.00
CA PRO A 899 -21.58 -23.16 17.37
C PRO A 899 -22.89 -23.85 17.78
N ASP A 900 -23.91 -23.09 18.22
CA ASP A 900 -25.24 -23.59 18.60
C ASP A 900 -26.20 -23.79 17.42
N GLY A 901 -25.74 -23.54 16.18
CA GLY A 901 -26.57 -23.68 14.98
C GLY A 901 -27.54 -22.51 14.72
N SER A 902 -27.45 -21.40 15.44
CA SER A 902 -28.16 -20.16 15.07
C SER A 902 -27.36 -19.36 14.02
N TRP A 903 -28.05 -18.82 13.01
CA TRP A 903 -27.41 -18.01 11.96
C TRP A 903 -26.96 -16.65 12.51
N LYS A 904 -25.73 -16.25 12.22
CA LYS A 904 -25.28 -14.87 12.37
C LYS A 904 -25.76 -14.05 11.17
N SER A 905 -25.76 -12.71 11.31
CA SER A 905 -25.94 -11.82 10.14
C SER A 905 -24.91 -12.18 9.05
N ASN A 906 -25.23 -11.92 7.78
CA ASN A 906 -24.32 -12.18 6.67
C ASN A 906 -23.06 -11.30 6.79
N PRO A 907 -21.88 -11.79 7.23
CA PRO A 907 -20.68 -10.96 7.35
C PRO A 907 -20.29 -10.25 6.05
N ILE A 908 -20.58 -10.83 4.88
CA ILE A 908 -20.37 -10.20 3.57
C ILE A 908 -21.65 -10.35 2.77
N THR A 909 -22.15 -9.25 2.22
CA THR A 909 -23.32 -9.19 1.33
C THR A 909 -22.97 -8.35 0.11
N VAL A 910 -23.24 -8.85 -1.08
CA VAL A 910 -23.09 -8.15 -2.36
C VAL A 910 -24.48 -7.93 -2.93
N TYR A 911 -24.93 -6.67 -2.98
CA TYR A 911 -26.24 -6.33 -3.51
C TYR A 911 -26.22 -6.34 -5.04
N ASN A 912 -27.25 -6.91 -5.65
CA ASN A 912 -27.33 -7.08 -7.09
C ASN A 912 -27.64 -5.75 -7.82
N ASP A 913 -28.28 -4.81 -7.13
CA ASP A 913 -28.74 -3.54 -7.73
C ASP A 913 -27.57 -2.61 -8.10
N ASP A 914 -26.51 -2.59 -7.29
CA ASP A 914 -25.36 -1.67 -7.43
C ASP A 914 -24.00 -2.36 -7.25
N ASN A 915 -23.96 -3.69 -7.09
CA ASN A 915 -22.79 -4.48 -6.73
C ASN A 915 -22.09 -4.00 -5.43
N ARG A 916 -22.83 -3.32 -4.54
CA ARG A 916 -22.29 -2.89 -3.25
C ARG A 916 -21.91 -4.11 -2.43
N VAL A 917 -20.63 -4.21 -2.09
CA VAL A 917 -20.14 -5.12 -1.06
C VAL A 917 -20.32 -4.46 0.31
N GLN A 918 -21.28 -4.95 1.08
CA GLN A 918 -21.55 -4.56 2.45
C GLN A 918 -21.02 -5.62 3.40
N PHE A 919 -20.13 -5.23 4.29
CA PHE A 919 -19.73 -6.05 5.43
C PHE A 919 -20.74 -5.82 6.57
N ASN A 920 -21.57 -6.80 6.95
CA ASN A 920 -22.55 -6.64 8.05
C ASN A 920 -21.99 -7.06 9.42
N SER A 921 -20.66 -7.09 9.53
CA SER A 921 -19.90 -7.35 10.74
C SER A 921 -18.67 -6.44 10.76
N ASP A 922 -18.02 -6.30 11.91
CA ASP A 922 -16.75 -5.58 12.01
C ASP A 922 -15.67 -6.23 11.12
N ILE A 923 -14.91 -5.41 10.40
CA ILE A 923 -13.71 -5.88 9.68
C ILE A 923 -12.58 -5.96 10.71
N HIS A 924 -12.27 -7.17 11.20
CA HIS A 924 -11.21 -7.40 12.18
C HIS A 924 -9.82 -7.38 11.50
N VAL A 925 -9.18 -6.21 11.43
CA VAL A 925 -7.78 -6.09 10.97
C VAL A 925 -6.84 -6.55 12.08
N THR A 926 -6.39 -7.81 11.98
CA THR A 926 -5.40 -8.40 12.91
C THR A 926 -4.00 -8.36 12.32
N ALA A 927 -2.98 -8.81 13.06
CA ALA A 927 -1.61 -8.89 12.55
C ALA A 927 -1.43 -9.69 11.25
N LEU A 928 -2.39 -10.58 10.90
CA LEU A 928 -2.39 -11.35 9.65
C LEU A 928 -3.14 -10.63 8.51
N SER A 929 -3.93 -9.60 8.81
CA SER A 929 -4.73 -8.85 7.84
C SER A 929 -3.88 -7.76 7.18
N ARG A 930 -3.48 -7.98 5.93
CA ARG A 930 -2.69 -7.02 5.15
C ARG A 930 -3.36 -6.74 3.81
N PHE A 931 -3.35 -5.49 3.36
CA PHE A 931 -3.57 -5.20 1.95
C PHE A 931 -2.25 -5.49 1.22
N TYR A 932 -2.24 -6.51 0.36
CA TYR A 932 -1.04 -6.92 -0.38
C TYR A 932 -0.60 -5.89 -1.42
N ASN A 933 -1.54 -5.08 -1.88
CA ASN A 933 -1.34 -3.92 -2.75
C ASN A 933 -2.04 -2.72 -2.13
N ARG A 934 -2.04 -1.59 -2.83
CA ARG A 934 -2.67 -0.38 -2.33
C ARG A 934 -4.19 -0.53 -2.26
N PRO A 935 -4.78 -0.24 -1.10
CA PRO A 935 -6.21 -0.03 -1.01
C PRO A 935 -6.54 1.34 -1.58
N THR A 936 -7.74 1.47 -2.09
CA THR A 936 -8.11 2.59 -2.93
C THR A 936 -9.62 2.72 -3.00
N LEU A 937 -10.11 3.95 -3.16
CA LEU A 937 -11.52 4.27 -3.19
C LEU A 937 -11.78 5.07 -4.44
N ASN A 938 -12.50 4.49 -5.42
CA ASN A 938 -12.92 5.20 -6.62
C ASN A 938 -14.33 4.91 -7.06
N ARG A 939 -14.92 5.93 -7.67
CA ARG A 939 -15.97 5.82 -8.66
C ARG A 939 -16.00 7.11 -9.47
N ASP A 940 -16.29 7.04 -10.76
CA ASP A 940 -16.50 8.24 -11.57
C ASP A 940 -17.66 9.08 -11.01
N GLY A 941 -17.51 10.41 -10.99
CA GLY A 941 -18.47 11.35 -10.39
C GLY A 941 -18.52 11.39 -8.85
N TRP A 942 -17.63 10.71 -8.13
CA TRP A 942 -17.54 10.70 -6.65
C TRP A 942 -16.22 11.27 -6.11
N GLN A 943 -16.30 12.16 -5.12
CA GLN A 943 -15.15 12.50 -4.28
C GLN A 943 -14.95 11.42 -3.21
N ALA A 944 -13.93 10.59 -3.39
CA ALA A 944 -13.67 9.47 -2.50
C ALA A 944 -13.47 9.92 -1.05
N ASP A 945 -14.23 9.36 -0.12
CA ASP A 945 -14.11 9.65 1.30
C ASP A 945 -14.19 8.41 2.20
N ILE A 946 -13.52 8.51 3.35
CA ILE A 946 -13.58 7.57 4.46
C ILE A 946 -14.39 8.24 5.57
N ALA A 947 -15.56 7.69 5.85
CA ALA A 947 -16.40 8.14 6.94
C ALA A 947 -16.05 7.40 8.25
N MET A 948 -15.67 8.13 9.29
CA MET A 948 -15.34 7.61 10.61
C MET A 948 -16.46 7.99 11.59
N ARG A 949 -17.32 7.02 11.93
CA ARG A 949 -18.43 7.23 12.87
C ARG A 949 -18.03 6.88 14.30
N ASN A 950 -18.19 7.80 15.22
CA ASN A 950 -18.28 7.50 16.64
C ASN A 950 -19.74 7.12 16.97
N ASN A 951 -20.00 5.81 17.00
CA ASN A 951 -21.30 5.20 17.29
C ASN A 951 -21.37 4.64 18.73
N ARG A 952 -20.73 5.29 19.70
CA ARG A 952 -20.83 4.90 21.11
C ARG A 952 -22.21 5.30 21.65
N PRO A 953 -22.83 4.53 22.59
CA PRO A 953 -24.11 4.93 23.17
C PRO A 953 -24.10 6.38 23.69
N GLY A 954 -25.00 7.22 23.18
CA GLY A 954 -25.07 8.66 23.49
C GLY A 954 -24.25 9.58 22.57
N TYR A 955 -23.51 9.04 21.59
CA TYR A 955 -22.72 9.80 20.61
C TYR A 955 -23.06 9.32 19.19
N ASP A 956 -23.39 10.25 18.29
CA ASP A 956 -23.52 10.01 16.86
C ASP A 956 -22.78 11.11 16.09
N SER A 957 -21.46 11.10 16.24
CA SER A 957 -20.58 12.09 15.61
C SER A 957 -19.72 11.43 14.55
N TRP A 958 -19.49 12.15 13.47
CA TRP A 958 -18.73 11.69 12.33
C TRP A 958 -17.49 12.56 12.13
N SER A 959 -16.50 12.01 11.45
CA SER A 959 -15.40 12.75 10.87
C SER A 959 -15.05 12.08 9.56
N TYR A 960 -14.79 12.86 8.53
CA TYR A 960 -14.57 12.32 7.20
C TYR A 960 -13.20 12.72 6.72
N LEU A 961 -12.50 11.78 6.09
CA LEU A 961 -11.27 12.04 5.35
C LEU A 961 -11.61 11.92 3.87
N ARG A 962 -11.61 13.04 3.15
CA ARG A 962 -12.04 13.11 1.75
C ARG A 962 -10.90 13.52 0.84
N ALA A 963 -10.88 12.95 -0.36
CA ALA A 963 -10.06 13.44 -1.47
C ALA A 963 -10.61 14.78 -1.96
N ARG A 964 -9.76 15.82 -1.94
CA ARG A 964 -10.14 17.16 -2.40
C ARG A 964 -10.26 17.19 -3.93
N ASP A 965 -11.19 17.99 -4.49
CA ASP A 965 -11.37 18.14 -5.95
C ASP A 965 -10.09 18.51 -6.71
N GLY A 966 -9.24 19.32 -6.08
CA GLY A 966 -7.98 19.79 -6.64
C GLY A 966 -6.77 18.97 -6.23
N GLY A 967 -6.95 17.76 -5.71
CA GLY A 967 -5.90 16.95 -5.09
C GLY A 967 -5.57 17.38 -3.65
N GLY A 968 -4.92 16.48 -2.90
CA GLY A 968 -4.72 16.61 -1.45
C GLY A 968 -5.86 15.98 -0.63
N VAL A 969 -6.03 16.45 0.59
CA VAL A 969 -6.88 15.79 1.60
C VAL A 969 -7.68 16.79 2.43
N GLU A 970 -8.92 16.45 2.73
CA GLU A 970 -9.82 17.25 3.56
C GLU A 970 -10.28 16.45 4.77
N ILE A 971 -10.25 17.10 5.93
CA ILE A 971 -10.97 16.65 7.13
C ILE A 971 -12.25 17.46 7.23
N ILE A 972 -13.38 16.76 7.20
CA ILE A 972 -14.71 17.35 7.24
C ILE A 972 -15.32 17.12 8.62
N ASN A 973 -16.06 18.11 9.11
CA ASN A 973 -16.80 17.99 10.35
C ASN A 973 -17.91 16.93 10.30
N SER A 974 -18.48 16.64 11.46
CA SER A 974 -19.55 15.66 11.63
C SER A 974 -20.82 15.92 10.83
N ALA A 975 -21.13 17.17 10.48
CA ALA A 975 -22.32 17.52 9.70
C ALA A 975 -22.08 17.45 8.18
N TYR A 976 -20.88 17.02 7.75
CA TYR A 976 -20.44 17.01 6.35
C TYR A 976 -20.58 18.37 5.62
N ASN A 977 -20.68 19.47 6.36
CA ASN A 977 -21.04 20.77 5.78
C ASN A 977 -19.87 21.77 5.83
N ALA A 978 -18.75 21.42 6.47
CA ALA A 978 -17.57 22.26 6.51
C ALA A 978 -16.29 21.43 6.58
N VAL A 979 -15.33 21.78 5.73
CA VAL A 979 -13.94 21.35 5.84
C VAL A 979 -13.30 22.10 7.00
N THR A 980 -13.02 21.39 8.10
CA THR A 980 -12.41 22.00 9.28
C THR A 980 -10.94 22.24 9.05
N TRP A 981 -10.32 21.36 8.28
CA TRP A 981 -8.92 21.44 7.92
C TRP A 981 -8.67 20.69 6.60
N SER A 982 -7.84 21.24 5.71
CA SER A 982 -7.41 20.55 4.50
C SER A 982 -6.00 20.91 4.08
N VAL A 983 -5.40 20.04 3.28
CA VAL A 983 -4.28 20.36 2.40
C VAL A 983 -4.79 20.32 0.97
N ASP A 984 -4.41 21.28 0.14
CA ASP A 984 -4.45 21.05 -1.30
C ASP A 984 -3.28 20.17 -1.77
N ASP A 985 -3.29 19.79 -3.04
CA ASP A 985 -2.22 18.97 -3.65
C ASP A 985 -0.84 19.63 -3.54
N TRP A 986 -0.82 20.96 -3.42
CA TRP A 986 0.40 21.73 -3.34
C TRP A 986 1.02 21.76 -1.95
N GLY A 987 0.26 21.43 -0.90
CA GLY A 987 0.74 21.51 0.48
C GLY A 987 0.21 22.73 1.25
N ASN A 988 -0.60 23.60 0.64
CA ASN A 988 -1.18 24.72 1.39
C ASN A 988 -2.20 24.16 2.37
N MET A 989 -2.08 24.60 3.61
CA MET A 989 -3.02 24.22 4.64
C MET A 989 -4.13 25.26 4.77
N TYR A 990 -5.35 24.76 4.85
CA TYR A 990 -6.53 25.55 5.12
C TYR A 990 -7.11 25.10 6.45
N MET A 991 -7.56 26.04 7.27
CA MET A 991 -8.43 25.78 8.42
C MET A 991 -9.72 26.55 8.19
N ARG A 992 -10.86 25.84 8.22
CA ARG A 992 -12.20 26.41 7.93
C ARG A 992 -12.25 27.23 6.64
N GLY A 993 -11.69 26.69 5.55
CA GLY A 993 -11.67 27.33 4.24
C GLY A 993 -10.71 28.52 4.10
N GLN A 994 -10.07 28.95 5.19
CA GLN A 994 -9.04 29.98 5.13
C GLN A 994 -7.65 29.38 5.05
N GLN A 995 -6.91 29.79 4.03
CA GLN A 995 -5.51 29.44 3.89
C GLN A 995 -4.76 29.97 5.10
N THR A 996 -4.31 29.04 5.94
CA THR A 996 -3.67 29.35 7.23
C THR A 996 -2.17 29.25 7.08
N LEU A 997 -1.70 28.32 6.25
CA LEU A 997 -0.30 28.16 5.94
C LEU A 997 -0.14 27.98 4.43
N THR A 998 0.66 28.83 3.81
CA THR A 998 1.08 28.57 2.43
C THR A 998 2.26 27.61 2.42
N THR A 999 2.56 27.03 1.26
CA THR A 999 3.68 26.10 1.10
C THR A 999 5.06 26.68 1.40
N ASN A 1000 5.23 28.01 1.41
CA ASN A 1000 6.50 28.63 1.79
C ASN A 1000 6.66 28.85 3.31
N GLY A 1001 5.76 28.28 4.13
CA GLY A 1001 5.78 28.43 5.59
C GLY A 1001 5.17 29.75 6.09
N ASN A 1002 4.66 30.60 5.20
CA ASN A 1002 4.02 31.85 5.59
C ASN A 1002 2.67 31.57 6.26
N LEU A 1003 2.60 31.96 7.53
CA LEU A 1003 1.39 31.89 8.31
C LEU A 1003 0.50 33.09 7.98
N ASN A 1004 -0.77 32.79 7.68
CA ASN A 1004 -1.78 33.82 7.59
C ASN A 1004 -2.14 34.26 9.01
N LEU A 1005 -1.88 35.51 9.36
CA LEU A 1005 -2.44 36.10 10.57
C LEU A 1005 -3.87 36.49 10.27
N THR A 1006 -4.75 35.49 10.22
CA THR A 1006 -6.16 35.66 9.90
C THR A 1006 -6.82 36.77 10.71
N TRP A 1007 -6.46 36.91 11.99
CA TRP A 1007 -6.98 37.94 12.89
C TRP A 1007 -6.53 39.37 12.54
N ARG A 1008 -5.49 39.55 11.71
CA ARG A 1008 -5.04 40.84 11.14
C ARG A 1008 -5.35 40.99 9.66
N GLY A 1009 -5.88 39.96 9.00
CA GLY A 1009 -6.19 39.99 7.57
C GLY A 1009 -4.96 40.17 6.68
N ARG A 1010 -3.78 39.75 7.15
CA ARG A 1010 -2.53 39.87 6.40
C ARG A 1010 -1.61 38.70 6.67
N TRP A 1011 -0.72 38.46 5.73
CA TRP A 1011 0.33 37.49 5.90
C TRP A 1011 1.38 38.02 6.87
N LEU A 1012 2.02 37.10 7.55
CA LEU A 1012 2.99 37.44 8.56
C LEU A 1012 4.27 38.08 7.96
N SER A 1013 4.55 37.90 6.65
CA SER A 1013 5.57 38.73 5.94
C SER A 1013 5.20 40.18 5.93
N ASP A 1014 3.96 40.47 5.55
CA ASP A 1014 3.55 41.82 5.22
C ASP A 1014 3.58 42.64 6.51
N GLU A 1015 3.22 41.99 7.62
CA GLU A 1015 3.40 42.52 8.98
C GLU A 1015 4.86 42.83 9.28
N ILE A 1016 5.78 41.89 9.04
CA ILE A 1016 7.22 42.12 9.20
C ILE A 1016 7.70 43.30 8.33
N GLU A 1017 7.32 43.38 7.06
CA GLU A 1017 7.76 44.43 6.12
C GLU A 1017 7.22 45.82 6.49
N ALA A 1018 5.97 45.93 6.94
CA ALA A 1018 5.41 47.21 7.39
C ALA A 1018 6.10 47.72 8.68
N ILE A 1019 6.49 46.80 9.56
CA ILE A 1019 7.29 47.12 10.73
C ILE A 1019 8.66 47.64 10.27
N TRP A 1020 9.34 46.97 9.33
CA TRP A 1020 10.63 47.42 8.79
C TRP A 1020 10.57 48.75 8.03
N GLY A 1021 9.54 49.00 7.22
CA GLY A 1021 9.38 50.24 6.45
C GLY A 1021 9.13 51.46 7.35
N SER A 1022 8.40 51.27 8.44
CA SER A 1022 8.28 52.29 9.48
C SER A 1022 9.67 52.59 10.05
N ILE A 1023 10.46 51.55 10.36
CA ILE A 1023 11.85 51.56 10.90
C ILE A 1023 12.86 52.38 10.08
N ASN A 1024 12.66 52.54 8.77
CA ASN A 1024 13.69 53.11 7.90
C ASN A 1024 13.46 54.57 7.46
N THR A 1025 12.37 55.24 7.86
CA THR A 1025 11.97 56.55 7.30
C THR A 1025 12.34 57.82 8.12
N ARG A 1026 13.26 57.76 9.10
CA ARG A 1026 13.68 58.97 9.86
C ARG A 1026 15.09 59.47 9.51
N ALA A 1027 15.33 60.76 9.73
CA ALA A 1027 16.46 61.51 9.16
C ALA A 1027 17.80 61.06 9.78
N GLY A 1028 18.71 60.53 8.95
CA GLY A 1028 20.06 60.18 9.38
C GLY A 1028 21.03 61.37 9.44
N ALA A 1029 22.17 61.22 10.11
CA ALA A 1029 23.22 62.25 10.08
C ALA A 1029 23.75 62.45 8.65
N GLY A 1030 23.85 63.71 8.21
CA GLY A 1030 24.19 64.06 6.84
C GLY A 1030 23.02 63.99 5.85
N ALA A 1031 21.82 63.59 6.29
CA ALA A 1031 20.62 63.67 5.48
C ALA A 1031 20.30 65.14 5.15
N ARG A 1032 19.98 65.41 3.89
CA ARG A 1032 19.50 66.72 3.48
C ARG A 1032 18.14 66.93 4.12
N VAL A 1033 18.04 67.98 4.92
CA VAL A 1033 16.81 68.40 5.60
C VAL A 1033 16.35 69.71 5.01
N GLN A 1034 15.05 69.87 4.82
CA GLN A 1034 14.44 71.10 4.31
C GLN A 1034 13.94 71.96 5.46
N TRP A 1035 13.96 73.28 5.29
CA TRP A 1035 13.37 74.19 6.27
C TRP A 1035 11.86 73.94 6.32
N ASP A 1036 11.37 73.58 7.49
CA ASP A 1036 9.95 73.36 7.78
C ASP A 1036 9.25 74.66 8.19
N SER A 1037 10.05 75.63 8.65
CA SER A 1037 9.58 76.97 9.01
C SER A 1037 10.31 78.07 8.22
N GLY A 1038 9.76 79.29 8.24
CA GLY A 1038 10.46 80.48 7.76
C GLY A 1038 11.57 80.93 8.72
N VAL A 1039 12.46 81.82 8.26
CA VAL A 1039 13.57 82.37 9.06
C VAL A 1039 13.02 83.28 10.16
N ASN A 1040 13.15 82.85 11.41
CA ASN A 1040 12.68 83.57 12.59
C ASN A 1040 13.83 84.27 13.32
N ASN A 1041 13.59 85.50 13.80
CA ASN A 1041 14.54 86.29 14.58
C ASN A 1041 14.35 86.02 16.07
N PHE A 1042 15.43 85.68 16.77
CA PHE A 1042 15.40 85.35 18.20
C PHE A 1042 16.06 86.41 19.09
N GLY A 1043 16.52 87.52 18.53
CA GLY A 1043 17.18 88.59 19.29
C GLY A 1043 18.70 88.40 19.42
N THR A 1044 19.33 89.15 20.33
CA THR A 1044 20.79 89.19 20.46
C THR A 1044 21.36 88.05 21.29
N VAL A 1045 22.60 87.63 20.98
CA VAL A 1045 23.30 86.49 21.61
C VAL A 1045 23.29 86.55 23.15
N ASP A 1046 23.45 87.74 23.72
CA ASP A 1046 23.44 87.97 25.17
C ASP A 1046 22.08 87.63 25.82
N ARG A 1047 20.97 88.00 25.16
CA ARG A 1047 19.62 87.68 25.65
C ARG A 1047 19.21 86.24 25.43
N LEU A 1048 19.93 85.53 24.56
CA LEU A 1048 19.67 84.13 24.23
C LEU A 1048 20.47 83.16 25.10
N ASN A 1049 21.30 83.63 26.04
CA ASN A 1049 22.24 82.79 26.81
C ASN A 1049 23.01 81.81 25.90
N GLY A 1050 23.35 82.26 24.68
CA GLY A 1050 24.18 81.52 23.74
C GLY A 1050 23.51 80.40 22.93
N ALA A 1051 22.20 80.14 23.02
CA ALA A 1051 21.56 79.09 22.21
C ALA A 1051 20.11 79.40 21.80
N LEU A 1052 19.68 78.86 20.66
CA LEU A 1052 18.26 78.83 20.29
C LEU A 1052 17.55 77.70 21.04
N PRO A 1053 16.27 77.88 21.44
CA PRO A 1053 15.49 76.81 22.05
C PRO A 1053 15.22 75.71 21.01
N ALA A 1054 15.50 74.46 21.38
CA ALA A 1054 15.14 73.31 20.55
C ALA A 1054 13.62 73.32 20.26
N PRO A 1055 13.20 73.05 19.02
CA PRO A 1055 13.95 72.39 17.94
C PRO A 1055 14.57 73.35 16.90
N TRP A 1056 14.63 74.65 17.20
CA TRP A 1056 15.12 75.65 16.25
C TRP A 1056 16.64 75.62 16.12
N VAL A 1057 17.13 75.72 14.88
CA VAL A 1057 18.55 75.67 14.52
C VAL A 1057 18.96 76.96 13.85
N VAL A 1058 20.15 77.45 14.18
CA VAL A 1058 20.66 78.74 13.69
C VAL A 1058 20.91 78.62 12.19
N CYS A 1059 20.35 79.56 11.42
CA CYS A 1059 20.53 79.64 9.97
C CYS A 1059 21.22 80.93 9.52
N GLY A 1060 21.45 81.88 10.42
CA GLY A 1060 22.17 83.10 10.13
C GLY A 1060 22.43 83.98 11.36
N LEU A 1061 23.45 84.84 11.27
CA LEU A 1061 23.83 85.83 12.28
C LEU A 1061 24.04 87.20 11.61
N SER A 1062 23.71 88.30 12.28
CA SER A 1062 23.99 89.66 11.79
C SER A 1062 24.43 90.59 12.92
N GLY A 1063 25.33 91.55 12.66
CA GLY A 1063 25.84 92.47 13.70
C GLY A 1063 26.43 93.78 13.16
N PRO A 1064 26.61 94.82 14.01
CA PRO A 1064 26.92 96.19 13.58
C PRO A 1064 28.40 96.51 13.30
N GLY A 1065 29.30 95.52 13.27
CA GLY A 1065 30.70 95.72 12.83
C GLY A 1065 31.68 96.30 13.87
N ASN A 1066 31.31 96.39 15.14
CA ASN A 1066 32.11 97.02 16.20
C ASN A 1066 32.82 96.04 17.17
N GLY A 1067 32.87 94.74 16.84
CA GLY A 1067 33.76 93.77 17.51
C GLY A 1067 33.34 93.27 18.90
N THR A 1068 32.17 93.63 19.43
CA THR A 1068 31.66 93.08 20.71
C THR A 1068 30.42 92.19 20.52
N ALA A 1069 30.41 91.01 21.14
CA ALA A 1069 29.41 89.95 20.91
C ALA A 1069 27.99 90.28 21.43
N ASN A 1070 27.83 91.33 22.24
CA ASN A 1070 26.58 91.73 22.90
C ASN A 1070 25.52 92.35 21.96
N ALA A 1071 25.84 92.61 20.68
CA ALA A 1071 24.92 93.19 19.70
C ALA A 1071 24.61 92.29 18.48
N ILE A 1072 25.07 91.04 18.44
CA ILE A 1072 24.84 90.12 17.30
C ILE A 1072 23.45 89.48 17.42
N VAL A 1073 22.63 89.58 16.38
CA VAL A 1073 21.28 89.02 16.29
C VAL A 1073 21.29 87.63 15.63
N VAL A 1074 20.55 86.69 16.20
CA VAL A 1074 20.49 85.28 15.77
C VAL A 1074 19.17 84.95 15.06
N TYR A 1075 19.26 84.32 13.89
CA TYR A 1075 18.11 83.81 13.14
C TYR A 1075 18.07 82.29 13.13
N GLY A 1076 16.88 81.70 13.25
CA GLY A 1076 16.67 80.26 13.32
C GLY A 1076 15.52 79.75 12.48
N VAL A 1077 15.59 78.47 12.11
CA VAL A 1077 14.57 77.70 11.37
C VAL A 1077 14.36 76.34 12.03
N LEU A 1078 13.22 75.71 11.76
CA LEU A 1078 12.95 74.31 12.07
C LEU A 1078 13.28 73.47 10.85
N LEU A 1079 13.84 72.29 11.08
CA LEU A 1079 14.21 71.37 10.02
C LEU A 1079 13.28 70.15 10.08
N ARG A 1080 12.77 69.73 8.93
CA ARG A 1080 12.11 68.43 8.77
C ARG A 1080 12.90 67.56 7.79
N ASN A 1081 12.67 66.26 7.90
CA ASN A 1081 13.20 65.32 6.91
C ASN A 1081 12.63 65.69 5.53
N GLN A 1082 13.47 65.68 4.50
CA GLN A 1082 13.02 66.09 3.16
C GLN A 1082 12.00 65.13 2.58
#